data_AF-A0A2M7FDN0-F1
#
_entry.id   AF-A0A2M7FDN0-F1
#
_cell.length_a   1.000
_cell.length_b   1.000
_cell.length_c   1.000
_cell.angle_alpha   90.00
_cell.angle_beta   90.00
_cell.angle_gamma   90.00
#
_symmetry.space_group_name_H-M   'P 1'
#
loop_
_entity.id
_entity.type
_entity.pdbx_description
1 polymer ?
#
loop_
_entity_poly.entity_id
_entity_poly.type
_entity_poly.pdbx_seq_one_letter_code
_entity_poly.pdbx_strand_id
1 'polypeptide(L)'
;MISPRDILGINARQLLYIKKYNSKKAVAIADSKLKTKKFLQARGIRVPKLVATFRKVQDISSETLRKLPADIVIKPNNGSGGNGIVVLSERRPYGWLTVSGRRFTYADMEKHLQAIVQGAFNATGYSDVALIEKRIITHSKLQGITYKGLPDVRVIVFNLVPVLAMLRLPTAASDGKANLHSGGVGAGIDIAKGDLTYLVQHDGLVHEVPGIGNLTGFTVPYWDEILRMAVQAQYITNIGYLGVDIALDRHGPILLEVNARPGLMVQVANLVPLRKRLRRVEGLKVKSVARGIAIAKALFGRKMERDIKMLSGRTIMGNKEYITLHLPGGPRQFQAKINPRLVENYIDSSLAESLIEKHPSIKTENGDLKMRYQILDKKSLSIFKPLEMDASSFDVIIGKRELKNVLIDPYKYETKEMPQMHEETTQRPSSSQNKMKKQEIVRQWRETDKKLSRVEKLISKHFSLLAVNYHEEMEIFEEKKGNYNPTFVYKEDKDLLMALHDEVEKIAIAEDDLRGQLFAQKKDELLLKLNFYQAVGQDAERYTELSEQLFAKANQEYSVKAHELYVLFKKQRDTFMEKHRLTAEELEPYIVEHLHKYGLDREWTIVKRNHGSRISVGKSKKRVLYLRNDAHFTKEHNKQLFAHEIDTHILRLENGLAQPYRIMTNGTAGYLQTEEGLAVYNQTVNLESKNLHVFTPALTYLKTLEVMPLTFKDAMDSSLVQVFFKPGAKIANPLRSSFRKIYRVKRGIGDTSQPGGCTRDLVYFTGLQKVQYFLKHGGDIQQLYKGKISIESVPLIAQMDELKDPLYIPSIFA
;
A
#
# COMPACT_ATOMS: atom_id res chain seq x y z
N MET A 1 -12.07 18.76 15.39
CA MET A 1 -10.88 18.38 14.59
C MET A 1 -10.18 17.19 15.24
N ILE A 2 -9.78 16.20 14.43
CA ILE A 2 -8.93 15.08 14.87
C ILE A 2 -7.48 15.57 14.92
N SER A 3 -6.83 15.52 16.09
CA SER A 3 -5.40 15.84 16.19
C SER A 3 -4.55 14.65 15.73
N PRO A 4 -3.46 14.83 14.96
CA PRO A 4 -2.53 13.74 14.64
C PRO A 4 -1.98 13.03 15.89
N ARG A 5 -1.88 13.75 17.03
CA ARG A 5 -1.43 13.20 18.32
C ARG A 5 -2.43 12.21 18.94
N ASP A 6 -3.69 12.25 18.50
CA ASP A 6 -4.77 11.39 18.99
C ASP A 6 -4.86 10.05 18.25
N ILE A 7 -4.19 9.93 17.09
CA ILE A 7 -4.10 8.71 16.31
C ILE A 7 -3.02 7.82 16.92
N LEU A 8 -3.30 6.52 17.08
CA LEU A 8 -2.29 5.59 17.58
C LEU A 8 -1.46 5.08 16.41
N GLY A 9 -0.15 5.36 16.40
CA GLY A 9 0.81 4.75 15.48
C GLY A 9 1.41 3.45 16.03
N ILE A 10 2.04 2.65 15.17
CA ILE A 10 2.63 1.33 15.54
C ILE A 10 3.68 1.47 16.65
N ASN A 11 4.59 2.44 16.53
CA ASN A 11 5.64 2.67 17.53
C ASN A 11 5.05 3.14 18.86
N ALA A 12 4.08 4.06 18.82
CA ALA A 12 3.38 4.54 20.01
C ALA A 12 2.60 3.41 20.71
N ARG A 13 1.95 2.52 19.95
CA ARG A 13 1.30 1.31 20.49
C ARG A 13 2.30 0.42 21.24
N GLN A 14 3.47 0.18 20.62
CA GLN A 14 4.51 -0.67 21.21
C GLN A 14 5.05 -0.08 22.51
N LEU A 15 5.41 1.21 22.51
CA LEU A 15 6.06 1.86 23.65
C LEU A 15 5.08 2.21 24.78
N LEU A 16 3.94 2.83 24.44
CA LEU A 16 3.03 3.40 25.44
C LEU A 16 2.07 2.39 26.04
N TYR A 17 1.72 1.34 25.29
CA TYR A 17 0.70 0.40 25.72
C TYR A 17 1.24 -1.02 25.91
N ILE A 18 1.86 -1.60 24.89
CA ILE A 18 2.32 -3.00 24.95
C ILE A 18 3.45 -3.14 25.98
N LYS A 19 4.53 -2.37 25.87
CA LYS A 19 5.67 -2.46 26.81
C LYS A 19 5.29 -2.09 28.24
N LYS A 20 4.34 -1.16 28.41
CA LYS A 20 3.91 -0.64 29.71
C LYS A 20 2.92 -1.57 30.43
N TYR A 21 1.96 -2.13 29.71
CA TYR A 21 0.83 -2.86 30.31
C TYR A 21 0.84 -4.38 30.06
N ASN A 22 1.66 -4.88 29.14
CA ASN A 22 1.75 -6.31 28.87
C ASN A 22 3.08 -6.86 29.40
N SER A 23 3.01 -7.76 30.39
CA SER A 23 4.20 -8.47 30.85
C SER A 23 4.78 -9.35 29.74
N LYS A 24 6.11 -9.53 29.71
CA LYS A 24 6.79 -10.40 28.74
C LYS A 24 6.18 -11.82 28.72
N LYS A 25 5.82 -12.34 29.89
CA LYS A 25 5.18 -13.66 30.06
C LYS A 25 3.79 -13.69 29.39
N ALA A 26 2.98 -12.67 29.59
CA ALA A 26 1.63 -12.60 29.00
C ALA A 26 1.70 -12.47 27.47
N VAL A 27 2.65 -11.69 26.95
CA VAL A 27 2.92 -11.58 25.50
C VAL A 27 3.35 -12.93 24.92
N ALA A 28 4.27 -13.64 25.58
CA ALA A 28 4.73 -14.96 25.12
C ALA A 28 3.63 -16.03 25.11
N ILE A 29 2.62 -15.93 26.00
CA ILE A 29 1.43 -16.79 25.95
C ILE A 29 0.62 -16.46 24.70
N ALA A 30 0.30 -15.18 24.47
CA ALA A 30 -0.48 -14.72 23.32
C ALA A 30 0.17 -15.06 21.97
N ASP A 31 1.51 -15.03 21.90
CA ASP A 31 2.27 -15.37 20.68
C ASP A 31 2.09 -16.85 20.26
N SER A 32 1.73 -17.74 21.20
CA SER A 32 1.38 -19.13 20.88
C SER A 32 -0.14 -19.35 20.89
N LYS A 33 -0.70 -19.60 19.70
CA LYS A 33 -2.12 -19.96 19.53
C LYS A 33 -2.51 -21.19 20.34
N LEU A 34 -1.67 -22.22 20.37
CA LEU A 34 -1.93 -23.46 21.12
C LEU A 34 -1.95 -23.24 22.63
N LYS A 35 -0.97 -22.51 23.19
CA LYS A 35 -0.93 -22.22 24.63
C LYS A 35 -2.13 -21.38 25.06
N THR A 36 -2.38 -20.29 24.33
CA THR A 36 -3.52 -19.39 24.60
C THR A 36 -4.85 -20.13 24.51
N LYS A 37 -5.03 -20.96 23.47
CA LYS A 37 -6.23 -21.77 23.30
C LYS A 37 -6.49 -22.70 24.48
N LYS A 38 -5.50 -23.55 24.84
CA LYS A 38 -5.63 -24.47 25.97
C LYS A 38 -5.92 -23.73 27.27
N PHE A 39 -5.25 -22.59 27.48
CA PHE A 39 -5.40 -21.78 28.68
C PHE A 39 -6.82 -21.18 28.82
N LEU A 40 -7.39 -20.68 27.73
CA LEU A 40 -8.75 -20.12 27.66
C LEU A 40 -9.81 -21.22 27.76
N GLN A 41 -9.63 -22.32 27.05
CA GLN A 41 -10.55 -23.46 27.05
C GLN A 41 -10.73 -24.05 28.45
N ALA A 42 -9.63 -24.22 29.18
CA ALA A 42 -9.65 -24.73 30.56
C ALA A 42 -10.40 -23.82 31.55
N ARG A 43 -10.73 -22.58 31.14
CA ARG A 43 -11.45 -21.58 31.94
C ARG A 43 -12.84 -21.28 31.38
N GLY A 44 -13.39 -22.20 30.59
CA GLY A 44 -14.75 -22.12 30.07
C GLY A 44 -14.94 -21.15 28.91
N ILE A 45 -13.87 -20.58 28.34
CA ILE A 45 -13.98 -19.77 27.13
C ILE A 45 -14.10 -20.68 25.92
N ARG A 46 -15.15 -20.45 25.14
CA ARG A 46 -15.44 -21.23 23.94
C ARG A 46 -14.43 -20.90 22.84
N VAL A 47 -13.70 -21.92 22.41
CA VAL A 47 -12.67 -21.87 21.35
C VAL A 47 -12.87 -23.02 20.36
N PRO A 48 -12.31 -22.97 19.13
CA PRO A 48 -12.45 -24.05 18.17
C PRO A 48 -11.81 -25.33 18.67
N LYS A 49 -12.54 -26.45 18.56
CA LYS A 49 -12.10 -27.77 19.05
C LYS A 49 -10.82 -28.19 18.32
N LEU A 50 -9.76 -28.42 19.08
CA LEU A 50 -8.50 -28.98 18.59
C LEU A 50 -8.71 -30.48 18.32
N VAL A 51 -8.37 -30.93 17.12
CA VAL A 51 -8.50 -32.31 16.67
C VAL A 51 -7.15 -33.02 16.82
N ALA A 52 -6.07 -32.40 16.34
CA ALA A 52 -4.73 -32.96 16.38
C ALA A 52 -3.67 -31.85 16.39
N THR A 53 -2.45 -32.21 16.79
CA THR A 53 -1.27 -31.34 16.67
C THR A 53 -0.07 -32.14 16.20
N PHE A 54 0.68 -31.62 15.24
CA PHE A 54 1.93 -32.22 14.77
C PHE A 54 3.10 -31.31 15.15
N ARG A 55 4.09 -31.88 15.84
CA ARG A 55 5.27 -31.15 16.35
C ARG A 55 6.55 -31.59 15.67
N LYS A 56 6.63 -32.83 15.21
CA LYS A 56 7.78 -33.38 14.51
C LYS A 56 7.34 -33.97 13.18
N VAL A 57 8.23 -33.93 12.19
CA VAL A 57 7.95 -34.48 10.84
C VAL A 57 7.65 -35.97 10.90
N GLN A 58 8.34 -36.72 11.76
CA GLN A 58 8.11 -38.14 11.99
C GLN A 58 6.69 -38.48 12.51
N ASP A 59 5.97 -37.52 13.10
CA ASP A 59 4.60 -37.73 13.59
C ASP A 59 3.58 -37.68 12.43
N ILE A 60 4.02 -37.29 11.22
CA ILE A 60 3.21 -37.16 10.02
C ILE A 60 3.36 -38.43 9.19
N SER A 61 2.30 -39.23 9.13
CA SER A 61 2.28 -40.50 8.40
C SER A 61 0.92 -40.73 7.75
N SER A 62 0.86 -41.51 6.66
CA SER A 62 -0.42 -41.78 5.99
C SER A 62 -1.49 -42.35 6.93
N GLU A 63 -1.11 -43.13 7.95
CA GLU A 63 -2.04 -43.67 8.94
C GLU A 63 -2.63 -42.57 9.85
N THR A 64 -1.79 -41.66 10.36
CA THR A 64 -2.25 -40.53 11.18
C THR A 64 -3.13 -39.57 10.38
N LEU A 65 -2.78 -39.30 9.11
CA LEU A 65 -3.59 -38.46 8.23
C LEU A 65 -4.96 -39.10 7.93
N ARG A 66 -5.02 -40.43 7.79
CA ARG A 66 -6.28 -41.13 7.54
C ARG A 66 -7.30 -40.98 8.67
N LYS A 67 -6.84 -40.86 9.92
CA LYS A 67 -7.69 -40.67 11.12
C LYS A 67 -8.28 -39.26 11.26
N LEU A 68 -7.81 -38.28 10.46
CA LEU A 68 -8.33 -36.92 10.54
C LEU A 68 -9.78 -36.83 10.01
N PRO A 69 -10.65 -35.99 10.59
CA PRO A 69 -12.01 -35.78 10.10
C PRO A 69 -12.08 -35.17 8.68
N ALA A 70 -13.25 -35.25 8.06
CA ALA A 70 -13.52 -34.61 6.77
C ALA A 70 -13.48 -33.08 6.83
N ASP A 71 -13.98 -32.51 7.94
CA ASP A 71 -14.24 -31.08 8.07
C ASP A 71 -13.30 -30.39 9.06
N ILE A 72 -12.16 -29.90 8.56
CA ILE A 72 -11.04 -29.43 9.37
C ILE A 72 -10.35 -28.18 8.81
N VAL A 73 -9.65 -27.48 9.69
CA VAL A 73 -8.76 -26.35 9.38
C VAL A 73 -7.36 -26.71 9.86
N ILE A 74 -6.39 -26.60 8.96
CA ILE A 74 -4.96 -26.72 9.26
C ILE A 74 -4.41 -25.31 9.43
N LYS A 75 -3.65 -25.06 10.51
CA LYS A 75 -2.98 -23.76 10.70
C LYS A 75 -1.67 -23.87 11.48
N PRO A 76 -0.68 -23.01 11.19
CA PRO A 76 0.52 -22.87 12.00
C PRO A 76 0.23 -22.24 13.37
N ASN A 77 0.93 -22.69 14.41
CA ASN A 77 0.81 -22.14 15.76
C ASN A 77 1.35 -20.69 15.84
N ASN A 78 2.47 -20.38 15.17
CA ASN A 78 3.10 -19.05 15.19
C ASN A 78 2.95 -18.28 13.86
N GLY A 79 2.09 -18.73 12.93
CA GLY A 79 1.93 -18.06 11.63
C GLY A 79 1.23 -16.71 11.70
N SER A 80 1.49 -15.86 10.70
CA SER A 80 0.96 -14.50 10.56
C SER A 80 0.16 -14.33 9.26
N GLY A 81 -0.79 -13.37 9.25
CA GLY A 81 -1.49 -12.95 8.03
C GLY A 81 -2.38 -14.00 7.34
N GLY A 82 -2.63 -15.16 7.98
CA GLY A 82 -3.36 -16.28 7.37
C GLY A 82 -2.51 -17.15 6.45
N ASN A 83 -1.19 -17.00 6.46
CA ASN A 83 -0.27 -17.87 5.73
C ASN A 83 -0.22 -19.26 6.38
N GLY A 84 -0.16 -20.30 5.54
CA GLY A 84 -0.16 -21.69 5.99
C GLY A 84 -1.53 -22.23 6.45
N ILE A 85 -2.59 -21.43 6.39
CA ILE A 85 -3.96 -21.89 6.72
C ILE A 85 -4.57 -22.58 5.51
N VAL A 86 -5.03 -23.82 5.71
CA VAL A 86 -5.77 -24.59 4.71
C VAL A 86 -7.09 -25.04 5.32
N VAL A 87 -8.19 -24.79 4.61
CA VAL A 87 -9.55 -25.12 5.07
C VAL A 87 -10.11 -26.24 4.19
N LEU A 88 -10.37 -27.39 4.80
CA LEU A 88 -10.85 -28.61 4.15
C LEU A 88 -12.30 -28.86 4.53
N SER A 89 -13.15 -29.09 3.54
CA SER A 89 -14.60 -29.20 3.72
C SER A 89 -15.15 -30.61 3.55
N GLU A 90 -14.48 -31.45 2.76
CA GLU A 90 -15.01 -32.77 2.40
C GLU A 90 -13.89 -33.79 2.23
N ARG A 91 -14.12 -35.03 2.68
CA ARG A 91 -13.20 -36.15 2.48
C ARG A 91 -13.47 -36.84 1.14
N ARG A 92 -12.41 -37.21 0.44
CA ARG A 92 -12.42 -37.98 -0.81
C ARG A 92 -11.50 -39.21 -0.67
N PRO A 93 -11.61 -40.22 -1.56
CA PRO A 93 -10.79 -41.43 -1.48
C PRO A 93 -9.27 -41.16 -1.36
N TYR A 94 -8.76 -40.15 -2.07
CA TYR A 94 -7.33 -39.80 -2.13
C TYR A 94 -6.92 -38.54 -1.35
N GLY A 95 -7.79 -38.02 -0.48
CA GLY A 95 -7.51 -36.82 0.31
C GLY A 95 -8.76 -36.03 0.64
N TRP A 96 -8.75 -34.72 0.39
CA TRP A 96 -9.83 -33.79 0.69
C TRP A 96 -10.12 -32.85 -0.47
N LEU A 97 -11.28 -32.18 -0.39
CA LEU A 97 -11.52 -30.94 -1.12
C LEU A 97 -11.33 -29.76 -0.18
N THR A 98 -10.68 -28.71 -0.68
CA THR A 98 -10.69 -27.41 -0.02
C THR A 98 -12.06 -26.74 -0.17
N VAL A 99 -12.34 -25.72 0.65
CA VAL A 99 -13.55 -24.87 0.49
C VAL A 99 -13.62 -24.14 -0.86
N SER A 100 -12.50 -24.04 -1.58
CA SER A 100 -12.45 -23.50 -2.94
C SER A 100 -12.72 -24.54 -4.03
N GLY A 101 -12.95 -25.81 -3.68
CA GLY A 101 -13.19 -26.90 -4.61
C GLY A 101 -11.92 -27.55 -5.17
N ARG A 102 -10.73 -27.10 -4.75
CA ARG A 102 -9.44 -27.68 -5.15
C ARG A 102 -9.24 -29.05 -4.48
N ARG A 103 -8.72 -30.02 -5.24
CA ARG A 103 -8.26 -31.32 -4.70
C ARG A 103 -7.00 -31.12 -3.84
N PHE A 104 -7.02 -31.70 -2.64
CA PHE A 104 -5.94 -31.64 -1.66
C PHE A 104 -5.60 -33.07 -1.23
N THR A 105 -4.59 -33.66 -1.87
CA THR A 105 -4.24 -35.08 -1.70
C THR A 105 -3.61 -35.35 -0.33
N TYR A 106 -3.47 -36.63 0.06
CA TYR A 106 -2.68 -36.99 1.25
C TYR A 106 -1.22 -36.51 1.13
N ALA A 107 -0.63 -36.55 -0.07
CA ALA A 107 0.72 -36.07 -0.32
C ALA A 107 0.81 -34.53 -0.14
N ASP A 108 -0.18 -33.78 -0.63
CA ASP A 108 -0.28 -32.34 -0.38
C ASP A 108 -0.38 -32.04 1.11
N MET A 109 -1.19 -32.81 1.85
CA MET A 109 -1.35 -32.66 3.29
C MET A 109 -0.04 -32.93 4.03
N GLU A 110 0.64 -34.02 3.70
CA GLU A 110 1.93 -34.36 4.29
C GLU A 110 2.95 -33.25 4.04
N LYS A 111 3.14 -32.84 2.78
CA LYS A 111 4.06 -31.76 2.39
C LYS A 111 3.73 -30.45 3.11
N HIS A 112 2.45 -30.11 3.22
CA HIS A 112 2.01 -28.88 3.88
C HIS A 112 2.24 -28.91 5.39
N LEU A 113 1.95 -30.03 6.06
CA LEU A 113 2.21 -30.20 7.49
C LEU A 113 3.71 -30.19 7.79
N GLN A 114 4.52 -30.83 6.95
CA GLN A 114 5.98 -30.77 7.05
C GLN A 114 6.50 -29.34 6.91
N ALA A 115 6.00 -28.59 5.91
CA ALA A 115 6.35 -27.18 5.73
C ALA A 115 5.98 -26.33 6.96
N ILE A 116 4.83 -26.57 7.59
CA ILE A 116 4.47 -25.91 8.86
C ILE A 116 5.46 -26.27 9.96
N VAL A 117 5.69 -27.57 10.20
CA VAL A 117 6.55 -28.04 11.29
C VAL A 117 8.00 -27.54 11.13
N GLN A 118 8.48 -27.45 9.89
CA GLN A 118 9.81 -26.91 9.55
C GLN A 118 9.89 -25.38 9.59
N GLY A 119 8.78 -24.68 9.86
CA GLY A 119 8.79 -23.23 10.07
C GLY A 119 8.59 -22.38 8.81
N ALA A 120 8.16 -22.95 7.68
CA ALA A 120 7.98 -22.22 6.42
C ALA A 120 6.99 -21.03 6.52
N PHE A 121 6.07 -21.10 7.48
CA PHE A 121 5.06 -20.07 7.74
C PHE A 121 5.31 -19.27 9.03
N ASN A 122 6.41 -19.56 9.74
CA ASN A 122 6.83 -18.83 10.93
C ASN A 122 7.75 -17.67 10.50
N ALA A 123 7.42 -16.45 10.92
CA ALA A 123 8.19 -15.25 10.57
C ALA A 123 9.65 -15.27 11.05
N THR A 124 9.98 -16.13 12.00
CA THR A 124 11.34 -16.31 12.54
C THR A 124 12.12 -17.45 11.87
N GLY A 125 11.48 -18.27 11.03
CA GLY A 125 12.08 -19.45 10.41
C GLY A 125 12.34 -20.64 11.34
N TYR A 126 12.05 -20.52 12.65
CA TYR A 126 12.14 -21.65 13.58
C TYR A 126 11.02 -22.66 13.35
N SER A 127 11.29 -23.92 13.73
CA SER A 127 10.28 -24.98 13.76
C SER A 127 8.99 -24.54 14.46
N ASP A 128 7.86 -24.98 13.94
CA ASP A 128 6.53 -24.60 14.44
C ASP A 128 5.67 -25.84 14.71
N VAL A 129 4.45 -25.63 15.19
CA VAL A 129 3.48 -26.69 15.45
C VAL A 129 2.30 -26.54 14.49
N ALA A 130 1.97 -27.60 13.76
CA ALA A 130 0.75 -27.62 12.96
C ALA A 130 -0.45 -27.96 13.85
N LEU A 131 -1.47 -27.11 13.80
CA LEU A 131 -2.72 -27.27 14.55
C LEU A 131 -3.82 -27.70 13.59
N ILE A 132 -4.53 -28.79 13.93
CA ILE A 132 -5.72 -29.23 13.21
C ILE A 132 -6.93 -28.95 14.08
N GLU A 133 -7.89 -28.19 13.56
CA GLU A 133 -9.07 -27.75 14.27
C GLU A 133 -10.33 -28.11 13.50
N LYS A 134 -11.45 -28.30 14.21
CA LYS A 134 -12.74 -28.44 13.54
C LYS A 134 -13.07 -27.13 12.82
N ARG A 135 -13.52 -27.21 11.56
CA ARG A 135 -13.95 -26.02 10.82
C ARG A 135 -15.17 -25.38 11.49
N ILE A 136 -15.17 -24.06 11.50
CA ILE A 136 -16.25 -23.25 12.03
C ILE A 136 -17.22 -22.95 10.89
N ILE A 137 -18.50 -23.18 11.13
CA ILE A 137 -19.57 -22.83 10.19
C ILE A 137 -20.13 -21.48 10.61
N THR A 138 -20.00 -20.50 9.73
CA THR A 138 -20.44 -19.12 9.94
C THR A 138 -21.93 -19.07 10.30
N HIS A 139 -22.29 -18.21 11.26
CA HIS A 139 -23.68 -17.95 11.61
C HIS A 139 -24.50 -17.43 10.42
N SER A 140 -25.75 -17.88 10.27
CA SER A 140 -26.62 -17.57 9.12
C SER A 140 -26.78 -16.07 8.84
N LYS A 141 -26.97 -15.25 9.88
CA LYS A 141 -27.04 -13.79 9.78
C LYS A 141 -25.78 -13.12 9.19
N LEU A 142 -24.60 -13.76 9.28
CA LEU A 142 -23.38 -13.24 8.66
C LEU A 142 -23.12 -13.83 7.27
N GLN A 143 -23.71 -15.00 6.97
CA GLN A 143 -23.47 -15.73 5.72
C GLN A 143 -23.84 -14.92 4.48
N GLY A 144 -24.89 -14.09 4.56
CA GLY A 144 -25.32 -13.23 3.46
C GLY A 144 -24.48 -11.96 3.25
N ILE A 145 -23.58 -11.64 4.19
CA ILE A 145 -22.76 -10.41 4.13
C ILE A 145 -21.25 -10.69 4.04
N THR A 146 -20.88 -11.94 3.81
CA THR A 146 -19.50 -12.37 3.57
C THR A 146 -19.41 -13.07 2.23
N TYR A 147 -18.25 -12.97 1.56
CA TYR A 147 -17.90 -13.89 0.49
C TYR A 147 -17.69 -15.30 1.09
N LYS A 148 -17.04 -16.20 0.36
CA LYS A 148 -16.49 -17.44 0.92
C LYS A 148 -15.53 -17.11 2.06
N GLY A 149 -15.59 -17.86 3.17
CA GLY A 149 -14.69 -17.68 4.32
C GLY A 149 -15.42 -17.48 5.65
N LEU A 150 -14.63 -17.27 6.70
CA LEU A 150 -15.13 -17.01 8.05
C LEU A 150 -14.94 -15.53 8.40
N PRO A 151 -16.02 -14.73 8.50
CA PRO A 151 -15.93 -13.38 9.04
C PRO A 151 -15.65 -13.43 10.55
N ASP A 152 -14.93 -12.43 11.04
CA ASP A 152 -14.60 -12.33 12.46
C ASP A 152 -14.67 -10.87 12.94
N VAL A 153 -14.97 -10.72 14.23
CA VAL A 153 -15.01 -9.45 14.94
C VAL A 153 -13.72 -9.28 15.71
N ARG A 154 -12.98 -8.20 15.44
CA ARG A 154 -11.86 -7.77 16.25
C ARG A 154 -12.32 -6.74 17.26
N VAL A 155 -12.12 -7.02 18.55
CA VAL A 155 -12.37 -6.08 19.65
C VAL A 155 -11.05 -5.70 20.31
N ILE A 156 -10.74 -4.40 20.36
CA ILE A 156 -9.62 -3.87 21.14
C ILE A 156 -10.07 -3.64 22.57
N VAL A 157 -9.38 -4.27 23.52
CA VAL A 157 -9.69 -4.15 24.95
C VAL A 157 -8.48 -3.57 25.68
N PHE A 158 -8.72 -2.55 26.50
CA PHE A 158 -7.71 -1.92 27.34
C PHE A 158 -8.31 -1.63 28.71
N ASN A 159 -7.59 -2.02 29.77
CA ASN A 159 -8.02 -1.81 31.15
C ASN A 159 -9.45 -2.36 31.44
N LEU A 160 -9.75 -3.55 30.93
CA LEU A 160 -11.06 -4.24 30.99
C LEU A 160 -12.21 -3.48 30.32
N VAL A 161 -11.92 -2.50 29.46
CA VAL A 161 -12.92 -1.75 28.70
C VAL A 161 -12.74 -2.03 27.20
N PRO A 162 -13.78 -2.52 26.49
CA PRO A 162 -13.78 -2.56 25.03
C PRO A 162 -13.76 -1.13 24.45
N VAL A 163 -12.73 -0.80 23.69
CA VAL A 163 -12.45 0.58 23.26
C VAL A 163 -12.92 0.83 21.83
N LEU A 164 -12.68 -0.15 20.96
CA LEU A 164 -12.97 -0.08 19.53
C LEU A 164 -13.18 -1.49 18.98
N ALA A 165 -14.04 -1.64 17.98
CA ALA A 165 -14.24 -2.93 17.33
C ALA A 165 -14.47 -2.77 15.82
N MET A 166 -14.18 -3.82 15.07
CA MET A 166 -14.51 -3.90 13.64
C MET A 166 -14.88 -5.33 13.26
N LEU A 167 -15.83 -5.48 12.35
CA LEU A 167 -16.11 -6.73 11.65
C LEU A 167 -15.15 -6.83 10.46
N ARG A 168 -14.52 -7.98 10.27
CA ARG A 168 -13.64 -8.27 9.15
C ARG A 168 -14.35 -9.25 8.22
N LEU A 169 -14.56 -8.81 7.00
CA LEU A 169 -15.31 -9.53 5.98
C LEU A 169 -14.35 -10.08 4.92
N PRO A 170 -14.30 -11.41 4.76
CA PRO A 170 -13.71 -12.06 3.60
C PRO A 170 -14.30 -11.54 2.29
N THR A 171 -13.42 -11.34 1.32
CA THR A 171 -13.75 -10.96 -0.07
C THR A 171 -13.05 -11.89 -1.06
N ALA A 172 -13.44 -11.83 -2.33
CA ALA A 172 -12.72 -12.51 -3.42
C ALA A 172 -11.25 -12.05 -3.49
N ALA A 173 -10.98 -10.74 -3.35
CA ALA A 173 -9.62 -10.20 -3.35
C ALA A 173 -8.73 -10.78 -2.24
N SER A 174 -9.32 -11.11 -1.09
CA SER A 174 -8.64 -11.73 0.05
C SER A 174 -8.49 -13.25 -0.02
N ASP A 175 -8.93 -13.89 -1.12
CA ASP A 175 -9.03 -15.34 -1.25
C ASP A 175 -9.87 -15.96 -0.10
N GLY A 176 -10.95 -15.26 0.27
CA GLY A 176 -11.85 -15.68 1.34
C GLY A 176 -11.28 -15.61 2.76
N LYS A 177 -10.30 -14.72 3.01
CA LYS A 177 -9.69 -14.53 4.34
C LYS A 177 -10.13 -13.20 4.96
N ALA A 178 -10.41 -13.21 6.26
CA ALA A 178 -10.70 -12.00 7.04
C ALA A 178 -9.42 -11.16 7.37
N ASN A 179 -8.58 -10.93 6.35
CA ASN A 179 -7.35 -10.16 6.42
C ASN A 179 -7.44 -8.92 5.53
N LEU A 180 -7.53 -7.73 6.16
CA LEU A 180 -7.62 -6.45 5.46
C LEU A 180 -6.42 -6.19 4.53
N HIS A 181 -5.21 -6.64 4.91
CA HIS A 181 -4.01 -6.43 4.08
C HIS A 181 -4.04 -7.23 2.78
N SER A 182 -4.74 -8.37 2.77
CA SER A 182 -4.95 -9.19 1.59
C SER A 182 -6.15 -8.74 0.76
N GLY A 183 -6.85 -7.66 1.15
CA GLY A 183 -8.03 -7.16 0.43
C GLY A 183 -9.37 -7.51 1.08
N GLY A 184 -9.40 -8.00 2.32
CA GLY A 184 -10.63 -8.12 3.09
C GLY A 184 -11.19 -6.74 3.46
N VAL A 185 -12.50 -6.65 3.68
CA VAL A 185 -13.15 -5.40 4.11
C VAL A 185 -13.22 -5.35 5.63
N GLY A 186 -12.91 -4.20 6.22
CA GLY A 186 -13.17 -3.90 7.63
C GLY A 186 -14.38 -3.00 7.77
N ALA A 187 -15.38 -3.40 8.54
CA ALA A 187 -16.52 -2.55 8.91
C ALA A 187 -16.37 -2.12 10.37
N GLY A 188 -16.26 -0.82 10.65
CA GLY A 188 -16.21 -0.33 12.03
C GLY A 188 -17.52 -0.65 12.76
N ILE A 189 -17.47 -0.92 14.06
CA ILE A 189 -18.66 -1.26 14.86
C ILE A 189 -18.86 -0.23 15.97
N ASP A 190 -20.09 0.29 16.09
CA ASP A 190 -20.49 1.09 17.24
C ASP A 190 -20.53 0.23 18.51
N ILE A 191 -19.76 0.64 19.53
CA ILE A 191 -19.61 -0.16 20.76
C ILE A 191 -20.92 -0.28 21.55
N ALA A 192 -21.79 0.73 21.51
CA ALA A 192 -23.02 0.71 22.30
C ALA A 192 -24.07 -0.22 21.71
N LYS A 193 -24.25 -0.18 20.38
CA LYS A 193 -25.34 -0.87 19.68
C LYS A 193 -24.92 -2.13 18.91
N GLY A 194 -23.67 -2.23 18.48
CA GLY A 194 -23.21 -3.30 17.59
C GLY A 194 -23.48 -3.03 16.11
N ASP A 195 -23.90 -1.81 15.77
CA ASP A 195 -24.20 -1.40 14.40
C ASP A 195 -22.92 -1.16 13.60
N LEU A 196 -22.91 -1.60 12.34
CA LEU A 196 -21.83 -1.27 11.42
C LEU A 196 -21.84 0.23 11.10
N THR A 197 -20.65 0.78 10.89
CA THR A 197 -20.45 2.21 10.69
C THR A 197 -19.85 2.52 9.32
N TYR A 198 -18.53 2.57 9.21
CA TYR A 198 -17.85 2.80 7.93
C TYR A 198 -17.20 1.52 7.44
N LEU A 199 -17.14 1.35 6.12
CA LEU A 199 -16.42 0.26 5.48
C LEU A 199 -15.07 0.75 5.00
N VAL A 200 -14.03 -0.06 5.19
CA VAL A 200 -12.68 0.21 4.71
C VAL A 200 -12.09 -0.99 4.00
N GLN A 201 -11.39 -0.73 2.90
CA GLN A 201 -10.65 -1.73 2.13
C GLN A 201 -9.41 -1.05 1.55
N HIS A 202 -8.28 -1.76 1.49
CA HIS A 202 -7.01 -1.22 0.96
C HIS A 202 -6.61 0.14 1.55
N ASP A 203 -6.79 0.30 2.86
CA ASP A 203 -6.51 1.52 3.63
C ASP A 203 -7.36 2.76 3.28
N GLY A 204 -8.42 2.60 2.46
CA GLY A 204 -9.38 3.63 2.09
C GLY A 204 -10.82 3.31 2.53
N LEU A 205 -11.67 4.33 2.56
CA LEU A 205 -13.12 4.15 2.75
C LEU A 205 -13.76 3.56 1.49
N VAL A 206 -14.72 2.68 1.68
CA VAL A 206 -15.57 2.13 0.61
C VAL A 206 -17.04 2.27 1.00
N HIS A 207 -17.93 2.28 0.02
CA HIS A 207 -19.38 2.43 0.26
C HIS A 207 -20.11 1.09 0.34
N GLU A 208 -19.49 0.02 -0.16
CA GLU A 208 -20.05 -1.32 -0.19
C GLU A 208 -18.96 -2.39 -0.08
N VAL A 209 -19.39 -3.61 0.24
CA VAL A 209 -18.52 -4.79 0.20
C VAL A 209 -18.57 -5.37 -1.21
N PRO A 210 -17.43 -5.52 -1.92
CA PRO A 210 -17.42 -6.02 -3.30
C PRO A 210 -18.11 -7.37 -3.44
N GLY A 211 -19.08 -7.46 -4.35
CA GLY A 211 -19.89 -8.66 -4.60
C GLY A 211 -21.01 -8.94 -3.59
N ILE A 212 -21.24 -8.04 -2.64
CA ILE A 212 -22.26 -8.19 -1.58
C ILE A 212 -23.15 -6.95 -1.49
N GLY A 213 -22.58 -5.75 -1.63
CA GLY A 213 -23.30 -4.48 -1.56
C GLY A 213 -23.14 -3.77 -0.22
N ASN A 214 -23.99 -2.76 -0.01
CA ASN A 214 -23.96 -1.90 1.16
C ASN A 214 -24.47 -2.64 2.42
N LEU A 215 -23.81 -2.40 3.57
CA LEU A 215 -24.16 -2.98 4.87
C LEU A 215 -24.69 -1.95 5.87
N THR A 216 -25.16 -0.80 5.38
CA THR A 216 -25.77 0.25 6.21
C THR A 216 -26.96 -0.32 6.98
N GLY A 217 -27.01 -0.06 8.29
CA GLY A 217 -28.06 -0.57 9.17
C GLY A 217 -27.89 -2.03 9.62
N PHE A 218 -26.80 -2.70 9.24
CA PHE A 218 -26.52 -4.04 9.74
C PHE A 218 -26.02 -4.00 11.19
N THR A 219 -26.63 -4.83 12.05
CA THR A 219 -26.21 -5.00 13.45
C THR A 219 -25.58 -6.38 13.65
N VAL A 220 -24.39 -6.43 14.25
CA VAL A 220 -23.69 -7.68 14.55
C VAL A 220 -24.47 -8.49 15.61
N PRO A 221 -24.86 -9.75 15.34
CA PRO A 221 -25.61 -10.54 16.30
C PRO A 221 -24.74 -10.94 17.52
N TYR A 222 -25.38 -11.24 18.65
CA TYR A 222 -24.71 -11.60 19.91
C TYR A 222 -23.71 -10.53 20.42
N TRP A 223 -23.95 -9.25 20.10
CA TRP A 223 -22.99 -8.18 20.37
C TRP A 223 -22.52 -8.11 21.83
N ASP A 224 -23.45 -8.21 22.78
CA ASP A 224 -23.12 -8.14 24.21
C ASP A 224 -22.32 -9.35 24.69
N GLU A 225 -22.55 -10.52 24.11
CA GLU A 225 -21.78 -11.73 24.39
C GLU A 225 -20.38 -11.64 23.79
N ILE A 226 -20.23 -11.05 22.60
CA ILE A 226 -18.92 -10.77 21.98
C ILE A 226 -18.12 -9.83 22.88
N LEU A 227 -18.72 -8.73 23.36
CA LEU A 227 -18.06 -7.81 24.28
C LEU A 227 -17.68 -8.50 25.59
N ARG A 228 -18.59 -9.32 26.16
CA ARG A 228 -18.32 -10.11 27.37
C ARG A 228 -17.15 -11.06 27.18
N MET A 229 -17.13 -11.81 26.09
CA MET A 229 -16.05 -12.74 25.76
C MET A 229 -14.71 -12.02 25.58
N ALA A 230 -14.69 -10.85 24.94
CA ALA A 230 -13.47 -10.06 24.75
C ALA A 230 -12.89 -9.56 26.09
N VAL A 231 -13.73 -9.05 26.99
CA VAL A 231 -13.28 -8.58 28.33
C VAL A 231 -12.89 -9.75 29.21
N GLN A 232 -13.61 -10.88 29.16
CA GLN A 232 -13.23 -12.11 29.87
C GLN A 232 -11.87 -12.62 29.40
N ALA A 233 -11.60 -12.61 28.09
CA ALA A 233 -10.31 -12.99 27.56
C ALA A 233 -9.19 -12.12 28.13
N GLN A 234 -9.40 -10.79 28.22
CA GLN A 234 -8.45 -9.90 28.88
C GLN A 234 -8.24 -10.25 30.35
N TYR A 235 -9.34 -10.38 31.10
CA TYR A 235 -9.33 -10.65 32.53
C TYR A 235 -8.58 -11.95 32.86
N ILE A 236 -8.86 -13.00 32.10
CA ILE A 236 -8.28 -14.34 32.28
C ILE A 236 -6.79 -14.36 31.88
N THR A 237 -6.42 -13.72 30.79
CA THR A 237 -5.04 -13.73 30.27
C THR A 237 -4.12 -12.74 30.99
N ASN A 238 -4.69 -11.77 31.70
CA ASN A 238 -3.99 -10.66 32.35
C ASN A 238 -3.10 -9.86 31.38
N ILE A 239 -3.52 -9.73 30.11
CA ILE A 239 -2.85 -8.89 29.11
C ILE A 239 -3.46 -7.49 29.19
N GLY A 240 -2.69 -6.48 29.57
CA GLY A 240 -3.23 -5.13 29.80
C GLY A 240 -3.80 -4.41 28.57
N TYR A 241 -3.26 -4.67 27.37
CA TYR A 241 -3.73 -4.18 26.08
C TYR A 241 -3.69 -5.30 25.02
N LEU A 242 -4.83 -5.64 24.42
CA LEU A 242 -4.93 -6.71 23.43
C LEU A 242 -6.04 -6.44 22.40
N GLY A 243 -5.96 -7.17 21.29
CA GLY A 243 -7.10 -7.41 20.41
C GLY A 243 -7.59 -8.84 20.57
N VAL A 244 -8.89 -9.03 20.60
CA VAL A 244 -9.54 -10.34 20.65
C VAL A 244 -10.28 -10.54 19.34
N ASP A 245 -10.01 -11.64 18.66
CA ASP A 245 -10.64 -11.96 17.38
C ASP A 245 -11.66 -13.09 17.61
N ILE A 246 -12.93 -12.79 17.33
CA ILE A 246 -14.09 -13.60 17.68
C ILE A 246 -14.90 -13.86 16.41
N ALA A 247 -15.11 -15.12 16.05
CA ALA A 247 -16.07 -15.47 15.02
C ALA A 247 -17.45 -15.76 15.62
N LEU A 248 -18.46 -15.84 14.76
CA LEU A 248 -19.80 -16.28 15.13
C LEU A 248 -20.10 -17.58 14.40
N ASP A 249 -20.33 -18.63 15.19
CA ASP A 249 -20.82 -19.90 14.68
C ASP A 249 -22.33 -20.06 14.93
N ARG A 250 -22.90 -21.16 14.46
CA ARG A 250 -24.33 -21.48 14.63
C ARG A 250 -24.85 -21.50 16.07
N HIS A 251 -23.99 -21.58 17.08
CA HIS A 251 -24.37 -21.54 18.49
C HIS A 251 -23.82 -20.29 19.21
N GLY A 252 -23.37 -19.26 18.49
CA GLY A 252 -22.93 -17.99 19.07
C GLY A 252 -21.42 -17.72 18.97
N PRO A 253 -20.88 -16.81 19.81
CA PRO A 253 -19.50 -16.37 19.72
C PRO A 253 -18.47 -17.47 20.01
N ILE A 254 -17.39 -17.46 19.25
CA ILE A 254 -16.25 -18.37 19.41
C ILE A 254 -14.93 -17.60 19.27
N LEU A 255 -14.08 -17.66 20.30
CA LEU A 255 -12.81 -16.95 20.32
C LEU A 255 -11.78 -17.67 19.44
N LEU A 256 -11.29 -16.99 18.40
CA LEU A 256 -10.30 -17.53 17.46
C LEU A 256 -8.88 -17.35 17.98
N GLU A 257 -8.54 -16.12 18.39
CA GLU A 257 -7.22 -15.75 18.87
C GLU A 257 -7.22 -14.51 19.77
N VAL A 258 -6.19 -14.40 20.60
CA VAL A 258 -5.86 -13.21 21.39
C VAL A 258 -4.53 -12.67 20.88
N ASN A 259 -4.52 -11.41 20.50
CA ASN A 259 -3.39 -10.72 19.91
C ASN A 259 -2.86 -9.66 20.88
N ALA A 260 -1.65 -9.86 21.42
CA ALA A 260 -0.98 -8.87 22.27
C ALA A 260 -0.47 -7.64 21.48
N ARG A 261 -0.44 -7.73 20.13
CA ARG A 261 0.02 -6.66 19.22
C ARG A 261 -1.01 -6.39 18.11
N PRO A 262 -2.27 -6.05 18.45
CA PRO A 262 -3.36 -5.99 17.48
C PRO A 262 -3.17 -4.89 16.44
N GLY A 263 -3.56 -5.17 15.19
CA GLY A 263 -3.48 -4.22 14.08
C GLY A 263 -4.31 -2.95 14.31
N LEU A 264 -3.89 -1.84 13.71
CA LEU A 264 -4.45 -0.51 13.97
C LEU A 264 -5.57 -0.09 13.01
N MET A 265 -5.88 -0.90 12.00
CA MET A 265 -6.93 -0.59 11.01
C MET A 265 -8.32 -0.42 11.60
N VAL A 266 -8.56 -0.96 12.80
CA VAL A 266 -9.80 -0.74 13.55
C VAL A 266 -10.10 0.76 13.74
N GLN A 267 -9.07 1.60 13.92
CA GLN A 267 -9.25 3.05 14.08
C GLN A 267 -9.65 3.75 12.78
N VAL A 268 -9.21 3.21 11.65
CA VAL A 268 -9.58 3.69 10.31
C VAL A 268 -11.01 3.23 9.99
N ALA A 269 -11.33 1.96 10.24
CA ALA A 269 -12.67 1.39 10.03
C ALA A 269 -13.76 2.13 10.80
N ASN A 270 -13.43 2.71 11.97
CA ASN A 270 -14.38 3.49 12.77
C ASN A 270 -14.29 5.01 12.51
N LEU A 271 -13.30 5.49 11.75
CA LEU A 271 -12.90 6.91 11.64
C LEU A 271 -12.73 7.60 13.00
N VAL A 272 -12.21 6.86 14.00
CA VAL A 272 -12.01 7.38 15.36
C VAL A 272 -10.58 7.10 15.83
N PRO A 273 -9.84 8.13 16.29
CA PRO A 273 -8.47 7.95 16.76
C PRO A 273 -8.39 7.05 17.99
N LEU A 274 -7.67 5.93 17.88
CA LEU A 274 -7.63 4.92 18.95
C LEU A 274 -6.95 5.43 20.22
N ARG A 275 -5.87 6.22 20.10
CA ARG A 275 -5.12 6.72 21.27
C ARG A 275 -5.98 7.64 22.13
N LYS A 276 -6.85 8.46 21.51
CA LYS A 276 -7.80 9.31 22.24
C LYS A 276 -8.73 8.48 23.14
N ARG A 277 -9.24 7.36 22.63
CA ARG A 277 -10.12 6.48 23.42
C ARG A 277 -9.34 5.71 24.50
N LEU A 278 -8.14 5.22 24.20
CA LEU A 278 -7.31 4.53 25.19
C LEU A 278 -6.99 5.42 26.40
N ARG A 279 -6.64 6.69 26.20
CA ARG A 279 -6.38 7.64 27.30
C ARG A 279 -7.60 7.85 28.21
N ARG A 280 -8.83 7.79 27.68
CA ARG A 280 -10.05 7.99 28.47
C ARG A 280 -10.28 6.90 29.50
N VAL A 281 -9.74 5.71 29.26
CA VAL A 281 -9.90 4.56 30.16
C VAL A 281 -8.60 4.19 30.86
N GLU A 282 -7.51 4.91 30.59
CA GLU A 282 -6.24 4.75 31.29
C GLU A 282 -6.41 5.12 32.76
N GLY A 283 -5.97 4.24 33.68
CA GLY A 283 -6.06 4.46 35.12
C GLY A 283 -7.42 4.18 35.77
N LEU A 284 -8.46 3.84 35.01
CA LEU A 284 -9.75 3.43 35.59
C LEU A 284 -9.60 2.12 36.40
N LYS A 285 -10.28 2.00 37.54
CA LYS A 285 -10.34 0.75 38.31
C LYS A 285 -11.62 -0.02 37.97
N VAL A 286 -11.54 -0.90 36.98
CA VAL A 286 -12.68 -1.72 36.54
C VAL A 286 -12.70 -3.04 37.33
N LYS A 287 -13.75 -3.23 38.15
CA LYS A 287 -13.83 -4.37 39.09
C LYS A 287 -14.54 -5.62 38.51
N SER A 288 -15.23 -5.51 37.39
CA SER A 288 -15.96 -6.63 36.79
C SER A 288 -16.11 -6.47 35.27
N VAL A 289 -16.32 -7.60 34.59
CA VAL A 289 -16.59 -7.66 33.14
C VAL A 289 -17.79 -6.79 32.77
N ALA A 290 -18.90 -6.94 33.50
CA ALA A 290 -20.14 -6.19 33.25
C ALA A 290 -19.92 -4.66 33.36
N ARG A 291 -19.15 -4.23 34.36
CA ARG A 291 -18.82 -2.81 34.54
C ARG A 291 -17.93 -2.28 33.42
N GLY A 292 -16.97 -3.08 32.95
CA GLY A 292 -16.14 -2.74 31.79
C GLY A 292 -16.95 -2.49 30.52
N ILE A 293 -17.93 -3.36 30.25
CA ILE A 293 -18.84 -3.21 29.10
C ILE A 293 -19.73 -1.97 29.28
N ALA A 294 -20.30 -1.75 30.46
CA ALA A 294 -21.14 -0.58 30.71
C ALA A 294 -20.37 0.74 30.50
N ILE A 295 -19.13 0.82 31.00
CA ILE A 295 -18.24 1.97 30.76
C ILE A 295 -17.97 2.16 29.27
N ALA A 296 -17.67 1.07 28.54
CA ALA A 296 -17.43 1.11 27.11
C ALA A 296 -18.64 1.68 26.34
N LYS A 297 -19.83 1.14 26.58
CA LYS A 297 -21.07 1.61 25.93
C LYS A 297 -21.34 3.08 26.23
N ALA A 298 -21.13 3.51 27.48
CA ALA A 298 -21.34 4.90 27.91
C ALA A 298 -20.32 5.89 27.29
N LEU A 299 -19.04 5.53 27.23
CA LEU A 299 -17.96 6.42 26.78
C LEU A 299 -17.74 6.44 25.27
N PHE A 300 -18.07 5.34 24.58
CA PHE A 300 -17.62 5.08 23.21
C PHE A 300 -18.73 4.79 22.20
N GLY A 301 -19.99 4.74 22.63
CA GLY A 301 -21.13 4.76 21.71
C GLY A 301 -21.24 6.10 20.96
N ARG A 302 -21.63 6.06 19.69
CA ARG A 302 -21.93 7.23 18.88
C ARG A 302 -23.17 7.95 19.43
N LYS A 303 -22.94 9.02 20.20
CA LYS A 303 -23.93 10.09 20.41
C LYS A 303 -23.86 11.08 19.24
N MET A 304 -24.30 10.64 18.06
CA MET A 304 -24.47 11.52 16.91
C MET A 304 -25.65 12.44 17.22
N GLU A 305 -25.40 13.66 17.69
CA GLU A 305 -26.22 14.88 17.47
C GLU A 305 -25.92 15.95 18.53
N ARG A 306 -25.78 15.59 19.81
CA ARG A 306 -25.64 16.58 20.90
C ARG A 306 -24.26 17.26 21.00
N ASP A 307 -23.17 16.57 20.67
CA ASP A 307 -21.83 17.03 21.03
C ASP A 307 -21.23 18.08 20.06
N ILE A 308 -21.60 18.09 18.77
CA ILE A 308 -21.10 19.08 17.79
C ILE A 308 -21.72 20.47 18.03
N LYS A 309 -22.98 20.49 18.42
CA LYS A 309 -23.72 21.71 18.77
C LYS A 309 -23.18 22.34 20.06
N MET A 310 -22.87 21.51 21.07
CA MET A 310 -22.23 21.96 22.32
C MET A 310 -20.79 22.45 22.15
N LEU A 311 -19.99 21.86 21.26
CA LEU A 311 -18.56 22.19 21.13
C LEU A 311 -18.26 23.38 20.20
N SER A 312 -19.17 23.72 19.27
CA SER A 312 -18.90 24.75 18.25
C SER A 312 -19.93 25.88 18.19
N GLY A 313 -21.13 25.68 18.75
CA GLY A 313 -22.25 26.62 18.61
C GLY A 313 -22.75 26.79 17.16
N ARG A 314 -22.21 26.05 16.18
CA ARG A 314 -22.50 26.24 14.74
C ARG A 314 -23.29 25.07 14.18
N THR A 315 -24.33 25.39 13.41
CA THR A 315 -25.12 24.41 12.67
C THR A 315 -24.37 23.96 11.42
N ILE A 316 -24.47 22.67 11.06
CA ILE A 316 -23.85 22.12 9.86
C ILE A 316 -24.88 22.06 8.71
N MET A 317 -24.58 22.70 7.58
CA MET A 317 -25.39 22.67 6.34
C MET A 317 -24.72 21.85 5.24
N GLY A 318 -25.53 21.23 4.40
CA GLY A 318 -25.11 20.63 3.13
C GLY A 318 -24.88 21.68 2.04
N ASN A 319 -24.49 21.22 0.85
CA ASN A 319 -24.43 22.05 -0.36
C ASN A 319 -25.83 22.33 -0.96
N LYS A 320 -26.82 21.51 -0.60
CA LYS A 320 -28.25 21.67 -0.89
C LYS A 320 -29.03 21.51 0.40
N GLU A 321 -30.05 22.34 0.60
CA GLU A 321 -30.96 22.27 1.75
C GLU A 321 -32.38 22.61 1.30
N TYR A 322 -33.39 22.10 2.01
CA TYR A 322 -34.76 22.57 1.80
C TYR A 322 -34.99 23.87 2.57
N ILE A 323 -35.63 24.82 1.91
CA ILE A 323 -36.14 26.02 2.56
C ILE A 323 -37.65 26.05 2.49
N THR A 324 -38.27 26.65 3.49
CA THR A 324 -39.71 26.92 3.49
C THR A 324 -39.93 28.41 3.26
N LEU A 325 -40.62 28.79 2.20
CA LEU A 325 -41.10 30.14 1.98
C LEU A 325 -42.49 30.27 2.62
N HIS A 326 -42.69 31.28 3.46
CA HIS A 326 -43.98 31.55 4.10
C HIS A 326 -44.82 32.46 3.21
N LEU A 327 -45.72 31.85 2.45
CA LEU A 327 -46.62 32.52 1.53
C LEU A 327 -48.00 32.76 2.17
N PRO A 328 -48.82 33.72 1.66
CA PRO A 328 -50.16 33.97 2.18
C PRO A 328 -51.10 32.75 2.18
N GLY A 329 -50.91 31.81 1.25
CA GLY A 329 -51.66 30.54 1.17
C GLY A 329 -51.10 29.39 2.00
N GLY A 330 -50.10 29.65 2.86
CA GLY A 330 -49.42 28.65 3.68
C GLY A 330 -47.94 28.44 3.32
N PRO A 331 -47.15 27.83 4.22
CA PRO A 331 -45.74 27.55 3.97
C PRO A 331 -45.56 26.53 2.83
N ARG A 332 -44.64 26.81 1.90
CA ARG A 332 -44.24 25.88 0.83
C ARG A 332 -42.74 25.64 0.83
N GLN A 333 -42.34 24.41 0.55
CA GLN A 333 -40.94 24.01 0.51
C GLN A 333 -40.36 24.06 -0.90
N PHE A 334 -39.12 24.52 -0.99
CA PHE A 334 -38.36 24.67 -2.23
C PHE A 334 -36.94 24.16 -2.01
N GLN A 335 -36.32 23.62 -3.06
CA GLN A 335 -34.93 23.16 -2.96
C GLN A 335 -33.99 24.34 -3.13
N ALA A 336 -33.13 24.57 -2.13
CA ALA A 336 -32.17 25.67 -2.16
C ALA A 336 -30.73 25.19 -2.30
N LYS A 337 -29.96 25.91 -3.13
CA LYS A 337 -28.50 25.76 -3.22
C LYS A 337 -27.81 26.69 -2.23
N ILE A 338 -26.87 26.15 -1.46
CA ILE A 338 -26.05 26.93 -0.53
C ILE A 338 -24.80 27.41 -1.26
N ASN A 339 -24.74 28.71 -1.57
CA ASN A 339 -23.63 29.28 -2.33
C ASN A 339 -22.94 30.44 -1.58
N PRO A 340 -21.85 30.16 -0.82
CA PRO A 340 -21.17 31.17 -0.03
C PRO A 340 -20.37 32.19 -0.87
N ARG A 341 -20.28 32.01 -2.19
CA ARG A 341 -19.66 32.97 -3.11
C ARG A 341 -20.58 34.14 -3.45
N LEU A 342 -21.89 33.93 -3.35
CA LEU A 342 -22.90 34.95 -3.59
C LEU A 342 -23.21 35.68 -2.28
N VAL A 343 -23.44 37.00 -2.35
CA VAL A 343 -23.74 37.81 -1.17
C VAL A 343 -25.22 37.76 -0.81
N GLU A 344 -26.06 37.84 -1.84
CA GLU A 344 -27.52 37.97 -1.75
C GLU A 344 -28.22 36.63 -1.98
N ASN A 345 -29.52 36.58 -1.67
CA ASN A 345 -30.36 35.43 -1.97
C ASN A 345 -31.02 35.64 -3.33
N TYR A 346 -31.17 34.56 -4.09
CA TYR A 346 -31.80 34.59 -5.40
C TYR A 346 -32.94 33.59 -5.45
N ILE A 347 -33.98 33.93 -6.19
CA ILE A 347 -35.10 33.06 -6.52
C ILE A 347 -35.19 32.97 -8.04
N ASP A 348 -35.55 31.81 -8.56
CA ASP A 348 -35.74 31.67 -10.00
C ASP A 348 -36.78 32.69 -10.53
N SER A 349 -36.49 33.35 -11.66
CA SER A 349 -37.35 34.39 -12.22
C SER A 349 -38.77 33.89 -12.55
N SER A 350 -38.90 32.67 -13.08
CA SER A 350 -40.23 32.10 -13.40
C SER A 350 -41.03 31.76 -12.15
N LEU A 351 -40.36 31.29 -11.10
CA LEU A 351 -40.96 31.06 -9.79
C LEU A 351 -41.37 32.39 -9.14
N ALA A 352 -40.54 33.42 -9.23
CA ALA A 352 -40.83 34.75 -8.70
C ALA A 352 -42.09 35.36 -9.32
N GLU A 353 -42.21 35.34 -10.65
CA GLU A 353 -43.38 35.81 -11.38
C GLU A 353 -44.64 35.04 -10.97
N SER A 354 -44.56 33.71 -10.90
CA SER A 354 -45.71 32.87 -10.50
C SER A 354 -46.15 33.14 -9.05
N LEU A 355 -45.22 33.44 -8.15
CA LEU A 355 -45.53 33.79 -6.76
C LEU A 355 -46.21 35.16 -6.66
N ILE A 356 -45.78 36.15 -7.44
CA ILE A 356 -46.39 37.49 -7.47
C ILE A 356 -47.81 37.42 -8.02
N GLU A 357 -48.02 36.69 -9.12
CA GLU A 357 -49.34 36.51 -9.75
C GLU A 357 -50.33 35.84 -8.79
N LYS A 358 -49.91 34.75 -8.13
CA LYS A 358 -50.78 33.98 -7.20
C LYS A 358 -50.99 34.67 -5.86
N HIS A 359 -50.07 35.55 -5.46
CA HIS A 359 -50.09 36.22 -4.16
C HIS A 359 -49.72 37.71 -4.29
N PRO A 360 -50.65 38.56 -4.77
CA PRO A 360 -50.40 40.00 -4.97
C PRO A 360 -50.03 40.79 -3.71
N SER A 361 -50.23 40.20 -2.52
CA SER A 361 -49.88 40.78 -1.23
C SER A 361 -48.40 40.61 -0.83
N ILE A 362 -47.58 39.91 -1.63
CA ILE A 362 -46.14 39.84 -1.43
C ILE A 362 -45.53 41.22 -1.69
N LYS A 363 -44.83 41.78 -0.70
CA LYS A 363 -44.17 43.08 -0.83
C LYS A 363 -42.98 42.97 -1.78
N THR A 364 -43.02 43.73 -2.86
CA THR A 364 -41.90 43.91 -3.79
C THR A 364 -41.22 45.26 -3.57
N GLU A 365 -39.91 45.29 -3.71
CA GLU A 365 -39.11 46.53 -3.62
C GLU A 365 -38.13 46.49 -4.80
N ASN A 366 -38.30 47.38 -5.78
CA ASN A 366 -37.51 47.40 -7.03
C ASN A 366 -37.46 46.07 -7.79
N GLY A 367 -38.55 45.28 -7.77
CA GLY A 367 -38.62 43.97 -8.42
C GLY A 367 -38.12 42.80 -7.58
N ASP A 368 -37.50 43.05 -6.42
CA ASP A 368 -37.06 42.01 -5.49
C ASP A 368 -38.19 41.60 -4.53
N LEU A 369 -38.24 40.30 -4.19
CA LEU A 369 -39.29 39.75 -3.36
C LEU A 369 -38.88 39.74 -1.89
N LYS A 370 -39.59 40.48 -1.04
CA LYS A 370 -39.36 40.52 0.40
C LYS A 370 -40.28 39.54 1.10
N MET A 371 -39.74 38.39 1.51
CA MET A 371 -40.54 37.32 2.12
C MET A 371 -39.86 36.65 3.30
N ARG A 372 -40.67 36.10 4.21
CA ARG A 372 -40.17 35.29 5.31
C ARG A 372 -39.85 33.90 4.79
N TYR A 373 -38.68 33.41 5.13
CA TYR A 373 -38.27 32.06 4.83
C TYR A 373 -37.70 31.38 6.06
N GLN A 374 -37.65 30.07 6.01
CA GLN A 374 -37.04 29.22 7.01
C GLN A 374 -36.07 28.26 6.36
N ILE A 375 -34.83 28.23 6.86
CA ILE A 375 -33.83 27.22 6.50
C ILE A 375 -33.33 26.57 7.79
N LEU A 376 -33.46 25.24 7.88
CA LEU A 376 -33.28 24.52 9.15
C LEU A 376 -34.11 25.20 10.25
N ASP A 377 -33.49 25.58 11.38
CA ASP A 377 -34.11 26.26 12.52
C ASP A 377 -34.15 27.78 12.42
N LYS A 378 -33.61 28.38 11.34
CA LYS A 378 -33.52 29.83 11.19
C LYS A 378 -34.70 30.35 10.39
N LYS A 379 -35.65 31.02 11.05
CA LYS A 379 -36.65 31.87 10.39
C LYS A 379 -36.09 33.28 10.22
N SER A 380 -36.16 33.82 9.02
CA SER A 380 -35.66 35.17 8.72
C SER A 380 -36.54 35.85 7.66
N LEU A 381 -36.61 37.18 7.72
CA LEU A 381 -37.16 38.00 6.63
C LEU A 381 -35.98 38.38 5.73
N SER A 382 -36.05 38.05 4.45
CA SER A 382 -34.99 38.37 3.51
C SER A 382 -35.54 38.83 2.17
N ILE A 383 -34.65 39.38 1.37
CA ILE A 383 -34.91 39.86 0.02
C ILE A 383 -34.35 38.81 -0.94
N PHE A 384 -35.19 38.31 -1.83
CA PHE A 384 -34.83 37.37 -2.88
C PHE A 384 -34.87 38.08 -4.22
N LYS A 385 -33.73 38.14 -4.90
CA LYS A 385 -33.62 38.75 -6.22
C LYS A 385 -33.98 37.74 -7.30
N PRO A 386 -34.85 38.09 -8.26
CA PRO A 386 -35.06 37.25 -9.43
C PRO A 386 -33.74 37.03 -10.18
N LEU A 387 -33.47 35.79 -10.57
CA LEU A 387 -32.35 35.41 -11.41
C LEU A 387 -32.82 34.28 -12.32
N GLU A 388 -32.53 34.35 -13.62
CA GLU A 388 -32.79 33.22 -14.51
C GLU A 388 -31.89 32.05 -14.10
N MET A 389 -32.52 30.96 -13.65
CA MET A 389 -31.82 29.72 -13.31
C MET A 389 -32.16 28.65 -14.36
N ASP A 390 -31.22 27.75 -14.62
CA ASP A 390 -31.52 26.57 -15.43
C ASP A 390 -32.63 25.76 -14.75
N ALA A 391 -33.76 25.59 -15.46
CA ALA A 391 -34.99 24.96 -14.99
C ALA A 391 -34.80 23.54 -14.40
N SER A 392 -33.64 22.93 -14.63
CA SER A 392 -33.29 21.58 -14.16
C SER A 392 -32.59 21.52 -12.79
N SER A 393 -32.30 22.65 -12.15
CA SER A 393 -31.23 22.68 -11.13
C SER A 393 -31.66 23.00 -9.69
N PHE A 394 -32.28 24.16 -9.39
CA PHE A 394 -32.70 24.57 -8.04
C PHE A 394 -33.67 25.76 -8.11
N ASP A 395 -34.58 25.87 -7.14
CA ASP A 395 -35.58 26.95 -7.10
C ASP A 395 -35.05 28.24 -6.48
N VAL A 396 -34.12 28.11 -5.52
CA VAL A 396 -33.63 29.21 -4.68
C VAL A 396 -32.12 29.06 -4.40
N ILE A 397 -31.42 30.18 -4.24
CA ILE A 397 -30.02 30.21 -3.81
C ILE A 397 -29.88 31.04 -2.53
N ILE A 398 -29.26 30.44 -1.51
CA ILE A 398 -28.95 31.13 -0.25
C ILE A 398 -27.50 31.62 -0.25
N GLY A 399 -27.37 32.95 -0.16
CA GLY A 399 -26.11 33.65 -0.17
C GLY A 399 -25.48 33.83 1.22
N LYS A 400 -24.23 34.26 1.22
CA LYS A 400 -23.35 34.44 2.38
C LYS A 400 -23.93 35.31 3.49
N ARG A 401 -24.82 36.27 3.19
CA ARG A 401 -25.48 37.12 4.22
C ARG A 401 -26.21 36.26 5.26
N GLU A 402 -26.77 35.13 4.81
CA GLU A 402 -27.58 34.24 5.63
C GLU A 402 -26.77 33.09 6.26
N LEU A 403 -25.57 32.82 5.74
CA LEU A 403 -24.68 31.72 6.14
C LEU A 403 -23.69 32.10 7.26
N LYS A 404 -23.91 33.22 7.97
CA LYS A 404 -23.11 33.59 9.13
C LYS A 404 -23.32 32.55 10.25
N ASN A 405 -22.23 32.02 10.80
CA ASN A 405 -22.20 30.98 11.86
C ASN A 405 -22.63 29.56 11.45
N VAL A 406 -22.53 29.23 10.16
CA VAL A 406 -22.83 27.88 9.64
C VAL A 406 -21.55 27.24 9.13
N LEU A 407 -21.37 25.94 9.39
CA LEU A 407 -20.33 25.12 8.76
C LEU A 407 -20.93 24.41 7.55
N ILE A 408 -20.38 24.62 6.37
CA ILE A 408 -20.82 23.92 5.16
C ILE A 408 -20.02 22.62 5.06
N ASP A 409 -20.72 21.51 5.16
CA ASP A 409 -20.19 20.18 4.85
C ASP A 409 -20.66 19.77 3.46
N PRO A 410 -19.79 19.86 2.43
CA PRO A 410 -20.15 19.51 1.06
C PRO A 410 -20.43 18.02 0.85
N TYR A 411 -20.22 17.18 1.87
CA TYR A 411 -20.46 15.73 1.85
C TYR A 411 -21.67 15.31 2.69
N LYS A 412 -22.42 16.26 3.29
CA LYS A 412 -23.66 15.98 4.02
C LYS A 412 -24.78 15.69 3.01
N TYR A 413 -25.31 14.46 3.03
CA TYR A 413 -26.49 14.06 2.25
C TYR A 413 -27.78 14.70 2.82
N GLU A 414 -28.75 14.97 1.94
CA GLU A 414 -30.00 15.72 2.19
C GLU A 414 -30.66 15.34 3.53
N THR A 415 -30.74 16.31 4.45
CA THR A 415 -31.37 16.12 5.77
C THR A 415 -32.87 16.44 5.74
N LYS A 416 -33.72 15.46 6.07
CA LYS A 416 -35.12 15.65 6.48
C LYS A 416 -35.16 15.84 8.01
N GLU A 417 -35.57 17.03 8.46
CA GLU A 417 -35.98 17.43 9.83
C GLU A 417 -34.93 17.95 10.86
N MET A 418 -35.45 18.73 11.83
CA MET A 418 -34.89 19.91 12.53
C MET A 418 -34.64 19.73 14.06
N PRO A 419 -33.71 20.50 14.69
CA PRO A 419 -34.07 21.18 15.98
C PRO A 419 -33.29 22.46 16.44
N GLN A 420 -34.05 23.54 16.71
CA GLN A 420 -34.04 24.70 17.67
C GLN A 420 -32.77 25.52 18.10
N MET A 421 -33.00 26.81 18.37
CA MET A 421 -32.12 28.02 18.39
C MET A 421 -31.15 28.24 19.60
N HIS A 422 -30.10 29.06 19.41
CA HIS A 422 -29.60 30.17 20.29
C HIS A 422 -28.46 30.99 19.60
N GLU A 423 -28.25 32.27 20.01
CA GLU A 423 -27.66 33.40 19.26
C GLU A 423 -26.15 33.76 19.52
N GLU A 424 -25.66 34.76 18.74
CA GLU A 424 -24.49 35.68 18.94
C GLU A 424 -23.05 35.26 18.51
N THR A 425 -22.08 36.09 18.08
CA THR A 425 -21.90 37.33 17.25
C THR A 425 -20.38 37.47 16.93
N THR A 426 -19.91 37.34 15.67
CA THR A 426 -19.14 38.30 14.83
C THR A 426 -17.89 39.00 15.39
N GLN A 427 -16.73 38.87 14.71
CA GLN A 427 -16.08 39.90 13.84
C GLN A 427 -14.72 39.43 13.24
N ARG A 428 -14.13 40.22 12.33
CA ARG A 428 -13.41 39.86 11.09
C ARG A 428 -12.12 40.74 10.89
N PRO A 429 -11.37 40.75 9.75
CA PRO A 429 -9.92 40.53 9.67
C PRO A 429 -9.11 41.64 8.92
N SER A 430 -7.84 41.40 8.51
CA SER A 430 -7.29 41.77 7.17
C SER A 430 -5.84 41.27 6.87
N SER A 431 -5.47 41.32 5.57
CA SER A 431 -4.14 41.29 4.87
C SER A 431 -3.43 39.98 4.43
N SER A 432 -3.89 39.27 3.36
CA SER A 432 -3.19 38.04 2.85
C SER A 432 -3.32 37.66 1.35
N GLN A 433 -3.68 38.54 0.41
CA GLN A 433 -4.05 38.12 -0.97
C GLN A 433 -2.90 37.70 -1.93
N ASN A 434 -1.73 38.37 -1.96
CA ASN A 434 -0.66 38.01 -2.91
C ASN A 434 0.06 36.70 -2.58
N LYS A 435 0.11 36.33 -1.29
CA LYS A 435 0.64 35.05 -0.84
C LYS A 435 -0.28 33.89 -1.26
N MET A 436 -1.58 34.14 -1.37
CA MET A 436 -2.57 33.13 -1.74
C MET A 436 -2.43 32.68 -3.20
N LYS A 437 -2.19 33.58 -4.16
CA LYS A 437 -2.06 33.23 -5.59
C LYS A 437 -0.84 32.32 -5.87
N LYS A 438 0.31 32.61 -5.26
CA LYS A 438 1.52 31.77 -5.34
C LYS A 438 1.32 30.42 -4.64
N GLN A 439 0.59 30.39 -3.52
CA GLN A 439 0.24 29.15 -2.81
C GLN A 439 -0.75 28.28 -3.59
N GLU A 440 -1.65 28.88 -4.36
CA GLU A 440 -2.64 28.18 -5.18
C GLU A 440 -1.99 27.46 -6.37
N ILE A 441 -1.06 28.10 -7.08
CA ILE A 441 -0.27 27.48 -8.16
C ILE A 441 0.58 26.30 -7.63
N VAL A 442 1.29 26.49 -6.51
CA VAL A 442 2.07 25.41 -5.88
C VAL A 442 1.18 24.24 -5.46
N ARG A 443 -0.05 24.52 -5.01
CA ARG A 443 -1.02 23.49 -4.64
C ARG A 443 -1.49 22.71 -5.88
N GLN A 444 -1.73 23.37 -7.00
CA GLN A 444 -2.10 22.72 -8.26
C GLN A 444 -1.00 21.76 -8.73
N TRP A 445 0.26 22.20 -8.75
CA TRP A 445 1.39 21.36 -9.14
C TRP A 445 1.59 20.15 -8.22
N ARG A 446 1.35 20.30 -6.92
CA ARG A 446 1.38 19.18 -5.97
C ARG A 446 0.28 18.15 -6.20
N GLU A 447 -0.90 18.57 -6.68
CA GLU A 447 -1.96 17.62 -7.06
C GLU A 447 -1.61 16.90 -8.37
N THR A 448 -1.04 17.58 -9.37
CA THR A 448 -0.54 16.95 -10.60
C THR A 448 0.52 15.90 -10.30
N ASP A 449 1.55 16.27 -9.52
CA ASP A 449 2.60 15.38 -9.03
C ASP A 449 2.04 14.17 -8.28
N LYS A 450 1.01 14.38 -7.45
CA LYS A 450 0.34 13.30 -6.71
C LYS A 450 -0.41 12.34 -7.64
N LYS A 451 -1.05 12.83 -8.71
CA LYS A 451 -1.73 12.00 -9.73
C LYS A 451 -0.72 11.14 -10.50
N LEU A 452 0.32 11.77 -11.07
CA LEU A 452 1.38 11.06 -11.80
C LEU A 452 2.08 10.02 -10.90
N SER A 453 2.42 10.40 -9.66
CA SER A 453 3.00 9.49 -8.66
C SER A 453 2.08 8.31 -8.30
N ARG A 454 0.76 8.49 -8.35
CA ARG A 454 -0.21 7.42 -8.10
C ARG A 454 -0.16 6.39 -9.23
N VAL A 455 -0.23 6.85 -10.48
CA VAL A 455 -0.17 5.98 -11.66
C VAL A 455 1.14 5.19 -11.66
N GLU A 456 2.28 5.82 -11.47
CA GLU A 456 3.59 5.14 -11.46
C GLU A 456 3.67 4.01 -10.41
N LYS A 457 3.06 4.23 -9.24
CA LYS A 457 2.97 3.21 -8.19
C LYS A 457 2.04 2.07 -8.56
N LEU A 458 0.94 2.35 -9.24
CA LEU A 458 0.03 1.31 -9.72
C LEU A 458 0.71 0.47 -10.80
N ILE A 459 1.38 1.11 -11.76
CA ILE A 459 2.18 0.41 -12.77
C ILE A 459 3.19 -0.53 -12.11
N SER A 460 3.98 -0.01 -11.17
CA SER A 460 5.02 -0.77 -10.46
C SER A 460 4.49 -1.90 -9.57
N LYS A 461 3.22 -1.82 -9.14
CA LYS A 461 2.59 -2.78 -8.24
C LYS A 461 1.88 -3.90 -9.01
N HIS A 462 1.26 -3.58 -10.13
CA HIS A 462 0.40 -4.50 -10.87
C HIS A 462 1.10 -5.19 -12.04
N PHE A 463 2.10 -4.56 -12.66
CA PHE A 463 2.79 -5.12 -13.82
C PHE A 463 4.20 -5.61 -13.47
N SER A 464 4.56 -6.77 -14.04
CA SER A 464 5.81 -7.48 -13.77
C SER A 464 6.34 -8.14 -15.03
N LEU A 465 7.66 -8.10 -15.22
CA LEU A 465 8.36 -8.84 -16.29
C LEU A 465 8.76 -10.26 -15.84
N LEU A 466 8.12 -10.80 -14.81
CA LEU A 466 8.31 -12.17 -14.37
C LEU A 466 7.23 -13.04 -15.01
N ALA A 467 7.65 -13.99 -15.86
CA ALA A 467 6.78 -14.97 -16.46
C ALA A 467 6.16 -15.86 -15.36
N VAL A 468 4.87 -16.17 -15.51
CA VAL A 468 4.10 -17.01 -14.58
C VAL A 468 4.61 -18.45 -14.59
N ASN A 469 4.96 -18.95 -15.78
CA ASN A 469 5.51 -20.29 -16.00
C ASN A 469 7.05 -20.33 -15.98
N TYR A 470 7.73 -19.32 -15.42
CA TYR A 470 9.21 -19.24 -15.41
C TYR A 470 9.90 -20.53 -14.94
N HIS A 471 9.38 -21.14 -13.87
CA HIS A 471 9.96 -22.35 -13.29
C HIS A 471 9.71 -23.60 -14.15
N GLU A 472 8.51 -23.72 -14.72
CA GLU A 472 8.14 -24.84 -15.61
C GLU A 472 9.01 -24.82 -16.88
N GLU A 473 9.13 -23.65 -17.51
CA GLU A 473 9.97 -23.46 -18.71
C GLU A 473 11.46 -23.74 -18.44
N MET A 474 11.94 -23.39 -17.24
CA MET A 474 13.32 -23.68 -16.83
C MET A 474 13.55 -25.18 -16.66
N GLU A 475 12.59 -25.92 -16.11
CA GLU A 475 12.67 -27.37 -15.95
C GLU A 475 12.66 -28.07 -17.34
N ILE A 476 11.76 -27.66 -18.24
CA ILE A 476 11.72 -28.17 -19.62
C ILE A 476 13.04 -27.89 -20.34
N PHE A 477 13.57 -26.68 -20.19
CA PHE A 477 14.85 -26.30 -20.80
C PHE A 477 16.01 -27.20 -20.33
N GLU A 478 16.03 -27.59 -19.05
CA GLU A 478 17.02 -28.53 -18.52
C GLU A 478 16.84 -29.94 -19.06
N GLU A 479 15.60 -30.44 -19.10
CA GLU A 479 15.29 -31.76 -19.67
C GLU A 479 15.72 -31.84 -21.14
N LYS A 480 15.53 -30.75 -21.89
CA LYS A 480 15.95 -30.60 -23.29
C LYS A 480 17.42 -30.22 -23.45
N LYS A 481 18.20 -30.20 -22.36
CA LYS A 481 19.65 -29.90 -22.34
C LYS A 481 20.00 -28.57 -23.04
N GLY A 482 19.13 -27.58 -22.93
CA GLY A 482 19.29 -26.26 -23.53
C GLY A 482 18.92 -26.15 -25.01
N ASN A 483 18.54 -27.24 -25.67
CA ASN A 483 18.05 -27.23 -27.06
C ASN A 483 16.54 -26.96 -27.11
N TYR A 484 16.11 -25.82 -26.58
CA TYR A 484 14.71 -25.47 -26.43
C TYR A 484 14.52 -23.94 -26.41
N ASN A 485 13.48 -23.45 -27.08
CA ASN A 485 13.01 -22.06 -26.99
C ASN A 485 11.82 -22.01 -26.02
N PRO A 486 12.00 -21.45 -24.81
CA PRO A 486 10.90 -21.27 -23.87
C PRO A 486 9.74 -20.45 -24.43
N THR A 487 8.53 -20.76 -24.01
CA THR A 487 7.34 -19.94 -24.29
C THR A 487 6.84 -19.33 -22.98
N PHE A 488 7.10 -18.05 -22.76
CA PHE A 488 6.77 -17.39 -21.50
C PHE A 488 5.35 -16.81 -21.51
N VAL A 489 4.61 -17.11 -20.44
CA VAL A 489 3.27 -16.56 -20.20
C VAL A 489 3.38 -15.45 -19.15
N TYR A 490 2.86 -14.27 -19.48
CA TYR A 490 2.83 -13.14 -18.56
C TYR A 490 1.42 -12.89 -18.06
N LYS A 491 1.32 -12.44 -16.81
CA LYS A 491 0.03 -12.03 -16.25
C LYS A 491 -0.37 -10.70 -16.87
N GLU A 492 -1.54 -10.67 -17.47
CA GLU A 492 -2.10 -9.48 -18.10
C GLU A 492 -3.30 -8.94 -17.31
N ASP A 493 -3.43 -7.62 -17.27
CA ASP A 493 -4.57 -6.90 -16.70
C ASP A 493 -4.91 -5.76 -17.67
N LYS A 494 -5.48 -6.13 -18.84
CA LYS A 494 -5.75 -5.23 -19.97
C LYS A 494 -6.63 -4.06 -19.55
N ASP A 495 -7.68 -4.35 -18.77
CA ASP A 495 -8.63 -3.34 -18.30
C ASP A 495 -7.93 -2.29 -17.43
N LEU A 496 -7.04 -2.72 -16.52
CA LEU A 496 -6.26 -1.79 -15.72
C LEU A 496 -5.24 -1.02 -16.56
N LEU A 497 -4.59 -1.63 -17.55
CA LEU A 497 -3.67 -0.93 -18.46
C LEU A 497 -4.40 0.19 -19.21
N MET A 498 -5.55 -0.12 -19.82
CA MET A 498 -6.36 0.85 -20.54
C MET A 498 -6.87 1.97 -19.62
N ALA A 499 -7.39 1.62 -18.43
CA ALA A 499 -7.88 2.60 -17.48
C ALA A 499 -6.77 3.55 -16.99
N LEU A 500 -5.55 3.04 -16.77
CA LEU A 500 -4.40 3.86 -16.40
C LEU A 500 -3.91 4.72 -17.56
N HIS A 501 -3.96 4.22 -18.80
CA HIS A 501 -3.61 4.98 -20.00
C HIS A 501 -4.54 6.19 -20.15
N ASP A 502 -5.85 5.95 -20.17
CA ASP A 502 -6.88 6.99 -20.23
C ASP A 502 -6.74 8.00 -19.09
N GLU A 503 -6.42 7.53 -17.88
CA GLU A 503 -6.21 8.41 -16.73
C GLU A 503 -5.05 9.37 -16.98
N VAL A 504 -3.90 8.87 -17.45
CA VAL A 504 -2.70 9.68 -17.70
C VAL A 504 -2.95 10.69 -18.81
N GLU A 505 -3.57 10.27 -19.91
CA GLU A 505 -3.89 11.16 -21.04
C GLU A 505 -4.75 12.34 -20.61
N LYS A 506 -5.78 12.10 -19.77
CA LYS A 506 -6.70 13.13 -19.25
C LYS A 506 -6.07 14.10 -18.26
N ILE A 507 -4.82 13.89 -17.81
CA ILE A 507 -4.12 14.85 -16.96
C ILE A 507 -3.71 16.05 -17.83
N ALA A 508 -4.43 17.16 -17.67
CA ALA A 508 -4.06 18.45 -18.26
C ALA A 508 -2.82 19.03 -17.55
N ILE A 509 -1.78 19.32 -18.32
CA ILE A 509 -0.52 19.93 -17.87
C ILE A 509 -0.26 21.10 -18.82
N ALA A 510 -0.17 22.31 -18.27
CA ALA A 510 0.30 23.46 -19.02
C ALA A 510 1.83 23.50 -18.94
N GLU A 511 2.51 23.77 -20.05
CA GLU A 511 3.99 23.81 -20.12
C GLU A 511 4.55 25.25 -20.10
N ASP A 512 3.72 26.19 -19.68
CA ASP A 512 4.04 27.62 -19.56
C ASP A 512 5.04 27.92 -18.42
N ASP A 513 5.26 26.98 -17.50
CA ASP A 513 6.29 27.06 -16.47
C ASP A 513 7.19 25.81 -16.39
N LEU A 514 8.33 25.94 -15.69
CA LEU A 514 9.34 24.89 -15.54
C LEU A 514 8.78 23.59 -14.92
N ARG A 515 7.78 23.68 -14.04
CA ARG A 515 7.14 22.51 -13.40
C ARG A 515 6.26 21.80 -14.40
N GLY A 516 5.52 22.56 -15.19
CA GLY A 516 4.74 22.09 -16.33
C GLY A 516 5.55 21.22 -17.26
N GLN A 517 6.68 21.74 -17.75
CA GLN A 517 7.60 21.01 -18.63
C GLN A 517 8.10 19.70 -17.97
N LEU A 518 8.52 19.76 -16.71
CA LEU A 518 9.00 18.58 -15.99
C LEU A 518 7.90 17.50 -15.81
N PHE A 519 6.67 17.91 -15.50
CA PHE A 519 5.54 16.98 -15.34
C PHE A 519 5.02 16.45 -16.68
N ALA A 520 5.10 17.23 -17.76
CA ALA A 520 4.77 16.79 -19.11
C ALA A 520 5.73 15.68 -19.56
N GLN A 521 7.05 15.88 -19.41
CA GLN A 521 8.05 14.83 -19.67
C GLN A 521 7.75 13.57 -18.85
N LYS A 522 7.34 13.71 -17.60
CA LYS A 522 6.98 12.57 -16.75
C LYS A 522 5.69 11.88 -17.21
N LYS A 523 4.69 12.63 -17.69
CA LYS A 523 3.46 12.10 -18.28
C LYS A 523 3.80 11.23 -19.50
N ASP A 524 4.66 11.71 -20.39
CA ASP A 524 5.07 10.99 -21.58
C ASP A 524 5.81 9.69 -21.25
N GLU A 525 6.71 9.73 -20.25
CA GLU A 525 7.37 8.51 -19.76
C GLU A 525 6.37 7.48 -19.21
N LEU A 526 5.30 7.92 -18.53
CA LEU A 526 4.27 7.02 -18.01
C LEU A 526 3.43 6.39 -19.12
N LEU A 527 3.07 7.16 -20.15
CA LEU A 527 2.39 6.62 -21.34
C LEU A 527 3.29 5.60 -22.05
N LEU A 528 4.58 5.92 -22.24
CA LEU A 528 5.55 4.99 -22.80
C LEU A 528 5.67 3.70 -21.97
N LYS A 529 5.69 3.80 -20.62
CA LYS A 529 5.68 2.64 -19.71
C LYS A 529 4.43 1.78 -19.86
N LEU A 530 3.26 2.39 -20.01
CA LEU A 530 1.99 1.65 -20.18
C LEU A 530 1.98 0.90 -21.51
N ASN A 531 2.39 1.57 -22.60
CA ASN A 531 2.55 0.93 -23.91
C ASN A 531 3.57 -0.21 -23.86
N PHE A 532 4.70 -0.01 -23.16
CA PHE A 532 5.70 -1.06 -22.94
C PHE A 532 5.10 -2.29 -22.25
N TYR A 533 4.29 -2.13 -21.21
CA TYR A 533 3.65 -3.26 -20.52
C TYR A 533 2.50 -3.88 -21.33
N GLN A 534 1.84 -3.14 -22.20
CA GLN A 534 0.84 -3.66 -23.12
C GLN A 534 1.46 -4.59 -24.18
N ALA A 535 2.70 -4.33 -24.62
CA ALA A 535 3.41 -5.17 -25.59
C ALA A 535 3.98 -6.47 -24.98
N VAL A 536 4.06 -6.57 -23.64
CA VAL A 536 4.65 -7.73 -22.95
C VAL A 536 3.90 -9.01 -23.29
N GLY A 537 4.61 -10.00 -23.81
CA GLY A 537 4.09 -11.32 -24.16
C GLY A 537 3.31 -11.37 -25.48
N GLN A 538 3.09 -10.23 -26.14
CA GLN A 538 2.23 -10.12 -27.32
C GLN A 538 3.04 -9.91 -28.60
N ASP A 539 3.85 -8.84 -28.66
CA ASP A 539 4.59 -8.42 -29.85
C ASP A 539 6.05 -8.16 -29.48
N ALA A 540 6.94 -9.06 -29.92
CA ALA A 540 8.36 -9.02 -29.56
C ALA A 540 9.09 -7.82 -30.15
N GLU A 541 8.76 -7.42 -31.39
CA GLU A 541 9.37 -6.29 -32.08
C GLU A 541 8.95 -4.99 -31.41
N ARG A 542 7.64 -4.77 -31.26
CA ARG A 542 7.10 -3.59 -30.60
C ARG A 542 7.55 -3.46 -29.16
N TYR A 543 7.59 -4.58 -28.41
CA TYR A 543 8.13 -4.61 -27.06
C TYR A 543 9.60 -4.17 -27.01
N THR A 544 10.41 -4.63 -27.96
CA THR A 544 11.83 -4.29 -28.04
C THR A 544 12.02 -2.80 -28.34
N GLU A 545 11.28 -2.25 -29.31
CA GLU A 545 11.31 -0.80 -29.61
C GLU A 545 10.96 0.05 -28.38
N LEU A 546 9.88 -0.30 -27.68
CA LEU A 546 9.43 0.41 -26.49
C LEU A 546 10.44 0.25 -25.33
N SER A 547 11.09 -0.92 -25.24
CA SER A 547 12.20 -1.14 -24.31
C SER A 547 13.38 -0.21 -24.61
N GLU A 548 13.79 -0.08 -25.87
CA GLU A 548 14.88 0.81 -26.28
C GLU A 548 14.58 2.28 -25.93
N GLN A 549 13.35 2.73 -26.18
CA GLN A 549 12.91 4.09 -25.85
C GLN A 549 12.87 4.33 -24.34
N LEU A 550 12.41 3.35 -23.55
CA LEU A 550 12.23 3.52 -22.12
C LEU A 550 13.53 3.38 -21.30
N PHE A 551 14.46 2.53 -21.75
CA PHE A 551 15.66 2.21 -20.98
C PHE A 551 16.93 2.77 -21.64
N ALA A 552 17.34 2.18 -22.76
CA ALA A 552 18.49 2.61 -23.54
C ALA A 552 18.50 1.85 -24.87
N LYS A 553 18.99 2.51 -25.91
CA LYS A 553 19.31 1.93 -27.21
C LYS A 553 20.81 1.65 -27.32
N ALA A 554 21.17 0.68 -28.17
CA ALA A 554 22.56 0.43 -28.52
C ALA A 554 23.19 1.69 -29.15
N ASN A 555 24.43 1.99 -28.76
CA ASN A 555 25.21 3.10 -29.29
C ASN A 555 26.56 2.57 -29.81
N GLN A 556 26.94 2.98 -31.02
CA GLN A 556 28.15 2.47 -31.68
C GLN A 556 29.43 2.83 -30.94
N GLU A 557 29.57 4.07 -30.46
CA GLU A 557 30.73 4.52 -29.67
C GLU A 557 30.86 3.71 -28.38
N TYR A 558 29.74 3.49 -27.70
CA TYR A 558 29.74 2.70 -26.46
C TYR A 558 30.01 1.23 -26.74
N SER A 559 29.55 0.69 -27.87
CA SER A 559 29.90 -0.67 -28.28
C SER A 559 31.40 -0.85 -28.51
N VAL A 560 32.09 0.13 -29.11
CA VAL A 560 33.56 0.10 -29.26
C VAL A 560 34.24 0.08 -27.89
N LYS A 561 33.90 1.02 -27.00
CA LYS A 561 34.45 1.08 -25.63
C LYS A 561 34.19 -0.19 -24.83
N ALA A 562 33.00 -0.77 -24.96
CA ALA A 562 32.67 -2.01 -24.28
C ALA A 562 33.52 -3.19 -24.78
N HIS A 563 33.80 -3.25 -26.09
CA HIS A 563 34.70 -4.25 -26.68
C HIS A 563 36.14 -4.08 -26.20
N GLU A 564 36.66 -2.85 -26.10
CA GLU A 564 38.00 -2.57 -25.55
C GLU A 564 38.12 -3.12 -24.11
N LEU A 565 37.13 -2.85 -23.27
CA LEU A 565 37.06 -3.38 -21.91
C LEU A 565 36.94 -4.91 -21.88
N TYR A 566 36.23 -5.52 -22.82
CA TYR A 566 36.15 -6.97 -22.94
C TYR A 566 37.49 -7.61 -23.32
N VAL A 567 38.23 -7.01 -24.25
CA VAL A 567 39.58 -7.45 -24.62
C VAL A 567 40.52 -7.36 -23.44
N LEU A 568 40.46 -6.26 -22.67
CA LEU A 568 41.25 -6.09 -21.46
C LEU A 568 40.88 -7.11 -20.38
N PHE A 569 39.59 -7.35 -20.17
CA PHE A 569 39.08 -8.37 -19.26
C PHE A 569 39.63 -9.76 -19.61
N LYS A 570 39.63 -10.16 -20.89
CA LYS A 570 40.17 -11.46 -21.31
C LYS A 570 41.64 -11.64 -20.93
N LYS A 571 42.45 -10.59 -21.04
CA LYS A 571 43.89 -10.61 -20.68
C LYS A 571 44.12 -10.74 -19.18
N GLN A 572 43.18 -10.26 -18.36
CA GLN A 572 43.33 -10.19 -16.90
C GLN A 572 42.51 -11.24 -16.14
N ARG A 573 41.65 -12.02 -16.82
CA ARG A 573 40.64 -12.89 -16.21
C ARG A 573 41.19 -13.88 -15.17
N ASP A 574 42.42 -14.37 -15.38
CA ASP A 574 43.04 -15.40 -14.53
C ASP A 574 43.74 -14.80 -13.29
N THR A 575 43.77 -13.46 -13.18
CA THR A 575 44.36 -12.74 -12.05
C THR A 575 43.35 -12.38 -10.94
N PHE A 576 42.05 -12.58 -11.17
CA PHE A 576 41.00 -12.24 -10.22
C PHE A 576 40.82 -13.36 -9.17
N MET A 577 41.48 -13.23 -8.02
CA MET A 577 41.33 -14.15 -6.87
C MET A 577 40.51 -13.51 -5.75
N GLU A 578 39.34 -14.09 -5.41
CA GLU A 578 38.58 -13.69 -4.22
C GLU A 578 39.22 -14.28 -2.95
N LYS A 579 39.87 -13.45 -2.14
CA LYS A 579 40.28 -13.82 -0.78
C LYS A 579 39.19 -13.40 0.21
N HIS A 580 38.72 -14.37 1.00
CA HIS A 580 37.79 -14.26 2.14
C HIS A 580 36.32 -13.95 1.80
N ARG A 581 35.43 -14.72 2.44
CA ARG A 581 33.98 -14.60 2.31
C ARG A 581 33.39 -14.22 3.67
N LEU A 582 32.73 -13.08 3.74
CA LEU A 582 31.85 -12.68 4.82
C LEU A 582 30.43 -13.20 4.54
N THR A 583 29.74 -13.59 5.60
CA THR A 583 28.32 -13.92 5.64
C THR A 583 27.46 -12.66 5.72
N ALA A 584 26.15 -12.81 5.52
CA ALA A 584 25.21 -11.71 5.71
C ALA A 584 25.17 -11.20 7.17
N GLU A 585 25.37 -12.07 8.17
CA GLU A 585 25.52 -11.64 9.56
C GLU A 585 26.74 -10.73 9.77
N GLU A 586 27.89 -11.12 9.21
CA GLU A 586 29.14 -10.38 9.38
C GLU A 586 29.14 -9.05 8.61
N LEU A 587 28.33 -8.91 7.55
CA LEU A 587 28.25 -7.67 6.78
C LEU A 587 27.40 -6.59 7.46
N GLU A 588 26.38 -6.99 8.22
CA GLU A 588 25.39 -6.08 8.79
C GLU A 588 25.99 -4.91 9.60
N PRO A 589 26.99 -5.13 10.48
CA PRO A 589 27.64 -4.03 11.21
C PRO A 589 28.28 -2.99 10.28
N TYR A 590 28.90 -3.42 9.18
CA TYR A 590 29.53 -2.52 8.21
C TYR A 590 28.49 -1.67 7.44
N ILE A 591 27.31 -2.23 7.16
CA ILE A 591 26.20 -1.47 6.56
C ILE A 591 25.71 -0.41 7.54
N VAL A 592 25.53 -0.77 8.82
CA VAL A 592 25.10 0.16 9.87
C VAL A 592 26.13 1.27 10.05
N GLU A 593 27.41 0.93 10.10
CA GLU A 593 28.51 1.90 10.20
C GLU A 593 28.52 2.87 9.00
N HIS A 594 28.34 2.34 7.78
CA HIS A 594 28.32 3.19 6.58
C HIS A 594 27.09 4.11 6.53
N LEU A 595 25.91 3.62 6.96
CA LEU A 595 24.72 4.47 7.14
C LEU A 595 24.90 5.52 8.24
N HIS A 596 25.64 5.20 9.30
CA HIS A 596 25.91 6.12 10.40
C HIS A 596 26.70 7.35 9.98
N LYS A 597 27.59 7.23 8.98
CA LYS A 597 28.31 8.38 8.37
C LYS A 597 27.37 9.48 7.88
N TYR A 598 26.16 9.11 7.48
CA TYR A 598 25.12 10.02 7.00
C TYR A 598 24.03 10.29 8.05
N GLY A 599 24.16 9.76 9.27
CA GLY A 599 23.12 9.82 10.31
C GLY A 599 21.86 9.01 10.00
N LEU A 600 21.95 8.03 9.09
CA LEU A 600 20.82 7.25 8.58
C LEU A 600 20.66 5.88 9.27
N ASP A 601 21.57 5.50 10.18
CA ASP A 601 21.59 4.22 10.88
C ASP A 601 20.34 3.95 11.73
N ARG A 602 19.71 5.02 12.25
CA ARG A 602 18.46 4.93 13.04
C ARG A 602 17.20 4.96 12.19
N GLU A 603 17.32 5.38 10.94
CA GLU A 603 16.19 5.61 10.04
C GLU A 603 15.96 4.41 9.10
N TRP A 604 17.03 3.68 8.78
CA TRP A 604 17.02 2.54 7.87
C TRP A 604 17.04 1.22 8.62
N THR A 605 16.14 0.32 8.23
CA THR A 605 16.08 -1.05 8.77
C THR A 605 16.68 -2.04 7.77
N ILE A 606 17.64 -2.84 8.22
CA ILE A 606 18.19 -3.94 7.44
C ILE A 606 17.26 -5.16 7.60
N VAL A 607 16.72 -5.66 6.48
CA VAL A 607 15.83 -6.82 6.46
C VAL A 607 16.46 -7.94 5.66
N LYS A 608 16.72 -9.03 6.35
CA LYS A 608 17.25 -10.26 5.79
C LYS A 608 16.20 -11.04 4.99
N ARG A 609 16.53 -11.51 3.79
CA ARG A 609 15.65 -12.31 2.92
C ARG A 609 16.44 -13.36 2.13
N ASN A 610 15.77 -14.37 1.59
CA ASN A 610 16.44 -15.48 0.88
C ASN A 610 16.45 -15.33 -0.66
N HIS A 611 15.94 -14.22 -1.21
CA HIS A 611 15.73 -14.05 -2.65
C HIS A 611 16.15 -12.63 -3.10
N GLY A 612 16.45 -12.42 -4.38
CA GLY A 612 16.82 -11.10 -4.95
C GLY A 612 18.33 -10.86 -5.08
N SER A 613 18.74 -9.60 -5.29
CA SER A 613 20.15 -9.17 -5.30
C SER A 613 20.76 -9.25 -3.89
N ARG A 614 22.10 -9.24 -3.81
CA ARG A 614 22.85 -9.39 -2.55
C ARG A 614 22.48 -8.32 -1.53
N ILE A 615 22.42 -7.07 -1.97
CA ILE A 615 21.77 -5.95 -1.28
C ILE A 615 20.76 -5.35 -2.26
N SER A 616 19.65 -4.81 -1.76
CA SER A 616 18.80 -3.90 -2.54
C SER A 616 18.08 -2.92 -1.65
N VAL A 617 17.96 -1.69 -2.11
CA VAL A 617 17.06 -0.69 -1.51
C VAL A 617 15.59 -1.03 -1.79
N GLY A 618 14.78 -1.03 -0.73
CA GLY A 618 13.34 -1.24 -0.83
C GLY A 618 12.65 -0.08 -1.54
N LYS A 619 11.78 -0.38 -2.51
CA LYS A 619 11.03 0.61 -3.31
C LYS A 619 9.99 1.44 -2.54
N SER A 620 9.94 1.35 -1.21
CA SER A 620 8.90 1.99 -0.38
C SER A 620 9.51 3.00 0.58
N LYS A 621 8.72 4.00 1.00
CA LYS A 621 9.10 4.99 2.03
C LYS A 621 9.38 4.39 3.42
N LYS A 622 9.40 3.07 3.57
CA LYS A 622 9.65 2.36 4.83
C LYS A 622 11.14 2.25 5.18
N ARG A 623 12.04 2.84 4.36
CA ARG A 623 13.51 2.87 4.58
C ARG A 623 14.05 1.50 4.95
N VAL A 624 13.89 0.56 4.02
CA VAL A 624 14.31 -0.84 4.20
C VAL A 624 15.45 -1.15 3.23
N LEU A 625 16.57 -1.60 3.75
CA LEU A 625 17.65 -2.20 2.97
C LEU A 625 17.52 -3.71 3.08
N TYR A 626 17.28 -4.40 1.97
CA TYR A 626 17.20 -5.85 1.97
C TYR A 626 18.58 -6.47 1.80
N LEU A 627 18.95 -7.38 2.68
CA LEU A 627 20.19 -8.14 2.64
C LEU A 627 19.88 -9.62 2.37
N ARG A 628 20.58 -10.25 1.42
CA ARG A 628 20.31 -11.65 1.06
C ARG A 628 21.09 -12.60 1.97
N ASN A 629 20.40 -13.51 2.66
CA ASN A 629 20.99 -14.38 3.68
C ASN A 629 22.05 -15.35 3.15
N ASP A 630 21.85 -15.87 1.94
CA ASP A 630 22.75 -16.84 1.30
C ASP A 630 23.85 -16.16 0.46
N ALA A 631 23.94 -14.83 0.49
CA ALA A 631 24.97 -14.12 -0.24
C ALA A 631 26.29 -14.14 0.53
N HIS A 632 27.36 -14.43 -0.21
CA HIS A 632 28.72 -14.25 0.26
C HIS A 632 29.28 -12.93 -0.23
N PHE A 633 29.99 -12.24 0.65
CA PHE A 633 30.56 -10.91 0.43
C PHE A 633 32.07 -10.93 0.62
N THR A 634 32.80 -9.97 0.06
CA THR A 634 34.24 -9.82 0.32
C THR A 634 34.50 -8.39 0.80
N LYS A 635 35.53 -8.19 1.62
CA LYS A 635 35.82 -6.86 2.22
C LYS A 635 35.99 -5.77 1.15
N GLU A 636 36.65 -6.10 0.04
CA GLU A 636 36.83 -5.19 -1.10
C GLU A 636 35.52 -4.95 -1.88
N HIS A 637 34.68 -5.98 -2.07
CA HIS A 637 33.38 -5.82 -2.73
C HIS A 637 32.36 -5.04 -1.88
N ASN A 638 32.53 -4.99 -0.55
CA ASN A 638 31.60 -4.28 0.32
C ASN A 638 31.61 -2.76 0.08
N LYS A 639 32.79 -2.16 -0.05
CA LYS A 639 32.93 -0.72 -0.33
C LYS A 639 32.18 -0.34 -1.62
N GLN A 640 32.36 -1.15 -2.66
CA GLN A 640 31.74 -0.98 -3.96
C GLN A 640 30.22 -1.17 -3.91
N LEU A 641 29.77 -2.16 -3.15
CA LEU A 641 28.36 -2.43 -2.94
C LEU A 641 27.68 -1.31 -2.15
N PHE A 642 28.35 -0.72 -1.16
CA PHE A 642 27.86 0.43 -0.40
C PHE A 642 27.82 1.68 -1.27
N ALA A 643 28.83 1.90 -2.10
CA ALA A 643 28.85 3.00 -3.06
C ALA A 643 27.66 2.92 -4.06
N HIS A 644 27.34 1.71 -4.51
CA HIS A 644 26.21 1.47 -5.41
C HIS A 644 24.86 1.63 -4.72
N GLU A 645 24.64 0.92 -3.61
CA GLU A 645 23.31 0.81 -2.98
C GLU A 645 23.02 1.95 -2.00
N ILE A 646 24.00 2.36 -1.19
CA ILE A 646 23.81 3.38 -0.16
C ILE A 646 24.11 4.76 -0.75
N ASP A 647 25.35 4.96 -1.24
CA ASP A 647 25.82 6.30 -1.64
C ASP A 647 25.07 6.84 -2.85
N THR A 648 24.49 5.97 -3.69
CA THR A 648 23.58 6.39 -4.77
C THR A 648 22.12 6.26 -4.37
N HIS A 649 21.58 5.04 -4.28
CA HIS A 649 20.12 4.86 -4.22
C HIS A 649 19.48 5.36 -2.93
N ILE A 650 20.14 5.18 -1.76
CA ILE A 650 19.63 5.68 -0.48
C ILE A 650 19.76 7.19 -0.41
N LEU A 651 20.94 7.77 -0.68
CA LEU A 651 21.13 9.21 -0.55
C LEU A 651 20.21 10.00 -1.48
N ARG A 652 20.07 9.57 -2.74
CA ARG A 652 19.14 10.20 -3.69
C ARG A 652 17.68 10.05 -3.29
N LEU A 653 17.31 8.93 -2.67
CA LEU A 653 15.96 8.75 -2.12
C LEU A 653 15.70 9.71 -0.95
N GLU A 654 16.64 9.83 -0.01
CA GLU A 654 16.50 10.71 1.16
C GLU A 654 16.47 12.18 0.76
N ASN A 655 17.35 12.60 -0.15
CA ASN A 655 17.30 13.95 -0.72
C ASN A 655 15.97 14.18 -1.44
N GLY A 656 15.52 13.23 -2.25
CA GLY A 656 14.23 13.30 -2.93
C GLY A 656 13.03 13.35 -1.98
N LEU A 657 13.12 12.80 -0.76
CA LEU A 657 12.09 12.89 0.29
C LEU A 657 12.08 14.27 0.97
N ALA A 658 13.20 14.99 0.97
CA ALA A 658 13.33 16.33 1.53
C ALA A 658 12.81 17.45 0.59
N GLN A 659 12.60 17.11 -0.69
CA GLN A 659 12.09 18.00 -1.72
C GLN A 659 10.57 18.22 -1.66
N PRO A 660 10.06 19.36 -2.21
CA PRO A 660 8.63 19.68 -2.18
C PRO A 660 7.74 18.82 -3.10
N TYR A 661 8.32 18.16 -4.11
CA TYR A 661 7.62 17.36 -5.11
C TYR A 661 8.05 15.88 -5.07
N ARG A 662 7.08 14.98 -5.20
CA ARG A 662 7.29 13.52 -5.18
C ARG A 662 8.03 13.01 -6.41
N ILE A 663 7.98 13.71 -7.54
CA ILE A 663 8.81 13.41 -8.71
C ILE A 663 10.30 13.34 -8.36
N MET A 664 10.77 14.14 -7.39
CA MET A 664 12.15 14.08 -6.90
C MET A 664 12.45 12.80 -6.11
N THR A 665 11.44 12.20 -5.47
CA THR A 665 11.54 10.90 -4.79
C THR A 665 11.41 9.73 -5.77
N ASN A 666 10.51 9.84 -6.75
CA ASN A 666 10.15 8.73 -7.64
C ASN A 666 11.08 8.65 -8.87
N GLY A 667 11.55 9.79 -9.37
CA GLY A 667 12.31 9.90 -10.61
C GLY A 667 11.70 10.88 -11.61
N THR A 668 12.49 11.82 -12.13
CA THR A 668 12.15 12.57 -13.36
C THR A 668 12.11 11.64 -14.58
N ALA A 669 11.64 12.12 -15.73
CA ALA A 669 11.65 11.30 -16.95
C ALA A 669 13.08 10.85 -17.31
N GLY A 670 13.27 9.56 -17.58
CA GLY A 670 14.56 8.99 -17.95
C GLY A 670 15.56 8.83 -16.81
N TYR A 671 15.17 9.13 -15.56
CA TYR A 671 16.10 9.15 -14.40
C TYR A 671 16.84 7.84 -14.19
N LEU A 672 16.27 6.70 -14.59
CA LEU A 672 16.82 5.38 -14.33
C LEU A 672 18.22 5.21 -14.95
N GLN A 673 18.46 5.76 -16.14
CA GLN A 673 19.76 5.68 -16.79
C GLN A 673 20.82 6.47 -16.02
N THR A 674 20.47 7.65 -15.50
CA THR A 674 21.35 8.44 -14.62
C THR A 674 21.54 7.76 -13.26
N GLU A 675 20.48 7.20 -12.67
CA GLU A 675 20.52 6.50 -11.39
C GLU A 675 21.49 5.31 -11.42
N GLU A 676 21.31 4.39 -12.36
CA GLU A 676 22.15 3.21 -12.50
C GLU A 676 23.56 3.60 -12.98
N GLY A 677 23.67 4.60 -13.85
CA GLY A 677 24.95 5.13 -14.31
C GLY A 677 25.78 5.73 -13.18
N LEU A 678 25.16 6.51 -12.30
CA LEU A 678 25.81 7.12 -11.14
C LEU A 678 26.17 6.07 -10.09
N ALA A 679 25.34 5.04 -9.91
CA ALA A 679 25.65 3.89 -9.06
C ALA A 679 26.90 3.14 -9.55
N VAL A 680 27.00 2.90 -10.86
CA VAL A 680 28.20 2.28 -11.46
C VAL A 680 29.41 3.23 -11.38
N TYR A 681 29.23 4.54 -11.59
CA TYR A 681 30.31 5.51 -11.45
C TYR A 681 30.88 5.52 -10.03
N ASN A 682 30.02 5.69 -9.01
CA ASN A 682 30.42 5.63 -7.59
C ASN A 682 31.11 4.31 -7.23
N GLN A 683 30.62 3.20 -7.78
CA GLN A 683 31.19 1.88 -7.59
C GLN A 683 32.62 1.76 -8.15
N THR A 684 32.93 2.46 -9.25
CA THR A 684 34.15 2.25 -10.05
C THR A 684 35.18 3.36 -9.94
N VAL A 685 34.80 4.58 -9.53
CA VAL A 685 35.63 5.78 -9.61
C VAL A 685 36.98 5.68 -8.87
N ASN A 686 37.03 4.92 -7.77
CA ASN A 686 38.23 4.71 -6.96
C ASN A 686 38.82 3.29 -7.10
N LEU A 687 38.47 2.56 -8.17
CA LEU A 687 38.98 1.21 -8.39
C LEU A 687 40.17 1.20 -9.33
N GLU A 688 41.17 0.39 -8.98
CA GLU A 688 42.24 0.04 -9.92
C GLU A 688 41.67 -0.76 -11.11
N SER A 689 42.33 -0.64 -12.27
CA SER A 689 41.95 -1.29 -13.53
C SER A 689 41.91 -2.83 -13.47
N LYS A 690 42.43 -3.44 -12.40
CA LYS A 690 42.43 -4.88 -12.14
C LYS A 690 41.22 -5.35 -11.31
N ASN A 691 40.14 -4.57 -11.20
CA ASN A 691 38.94 -4.99 -10.50
C ASN A 691 37.82 -5.45 -11.45
N LEU A 692 37.25 -6.64 -11.20
CA LEU A 692 36.19 -7.24 -12.03
C LEU A 692 34.95 -6.33 -12.19
N HIS A 693 34.66 -5.51 -11.18
CA HIS A 693 33.53 -4.59 -11.21
C HIS A 693 33.66 -3.46 -12.24
N VAL A 694 34.87 -3.15 -12.70
CA VAL A 694 35.12 -2.21 -13.80
C VAL A 694 34.61 -2.78 -15.13
N PHE A 695 34.72 -4.09 -15.33
CA PHE A 695 34.36 -4.74 -16.59
C PHE A 695 32.89 -5.16 -16.65
N THR A 696 32.27 -5.47 -15.50
CA THR A 696 30.92 -6.06 -15.43
C THR A 696 29.83 -5.30 -16.21
N PRO A 697 29.76 -3.95 -16.17
CA PRO A 697 28.79 -3.19 -16.97
C PRO A 697 28.98 -3.37 -18.48
N ALA A 698 30.23 -3.31 -18.96
CA ALA A 698 30.55 -3.50 -20.38
C ALA A 698 30.23 -4.92 -20.86
N LEU A 699 30.55 -5.94 -20.06
CA LEU A 699 30.23 -7.34 -20.38
C LEU A 699 28.71 -7.57 -20.41
N THR A 700 27.98 -6.94 -19.50
CA THR A 700 26.50 -7.00 -19.48
C THR A 700 25.89 -6.31 -20.70
N TYR A 701 26.47 -5.19 -21.12
CA TYR A 701 26.09 -4.46 -22.33
C TYR A 701 26.29 -5.31 -23.58
N LEU A 702 27.51 -5.83 -23.81
CA LEU A 702 27.82 -6.67 -24.97
C LEU A 702 26.96 -7.95 -25.02
N LYS A 703 26.78 -8.62 -23.88
CA LYS A 703 25.92 -9.82 -23.77
C LYS A 703 24.49 -9.50 -24.22
N THR A 704 23.98 -8.33 -23.85
CA THR A 704 22.62 -7.93 -24.23
C THR A 704 22.53 -7.71 -25.74
N LEU A 705 23.54 -7.06 -26.36
CA LEU A 705 23.58 -6.87 -27.81
C LEU A 705 23.75 -8.18 -28.58
N GLU A 706 24.52 -9.13 -28.05
CA GLU A 706 24.74 -10.44 -28.68
C GLU A 706 23.49 -11.35 -28.58
N VAL A 707 22.80 -11.34 -27.44
CA VAL A 707 21.62 -12.22 -27.20
C VAL A 707 20.34 -11.72 -27.87
N MET A 708 20.16 -10.41 -28.00
CA MET A 708 18.93 -9.81 -28.52
C MET A 708 18.55 -10.30 -29.94
N PRO A 709 19.44 -10.35 -30.94
CA PRO A 709 19.08 -10.81 -32.28
C PRO A 709 18.92 -12.33 -32.39
N LEU A 710 19.29 -13.11 -31.37
CA LEU A 710 19.27 -14.57 -31.40
C LEU A 710 17.95 -15.12 -30.86
N THR A 711 17.62 -16.37 -31.19
CA THR A 711 16.59 -17.13 -30.46
C THR A 711 17.09 -17.47 -29.06
N PHE A 712 16.20 -17.84 -28.12
CA PHE A 712 16.63 -18.23 -26.77
C PHE A 712 17.58 -19.43 -26.80
N LYS A 713 17.26 -20.42 -27.65
CA LYS A 713 18.10 -21.58 -27.90
C LYS A 713 19.47 -21.14 -28.44
N ASP A 714 19.52 -20.36 -29.51
CA ASP A 714 20.79 -20.01 -30.17
C ASP A 714 21.65 -19.10 -29.28
N ALA A 715 21.03 -18.33 -28.38
CA ALA A 715 21.74 -17.57 -27.36
C ALA A 715 22.55 -18.45 -26.38
N MET A 716 22.33 -19.77 -26.35
CA MET A 716 23.19 -20.69 -25.60
C MET A 716 24.60 -20.78 -26.17
N ASP A 717 24.77 -20.57 -27.46
CA ASP A 717 26.09 -20.63 -28.11
C ASP A 717 26.89 -19.33 -27.93
N SER A 718 26.25 -18.30 -27.34
CA SER A 718 26.90 -17.03 -27.03
C SER A 718 28.07 -17.21 -26.04
N SER A 719 29.25 -16.75 -26.46
CA SER A 719 30.45 -16.79 -25.62
C SER A 719 30.25 -15.98 -24.34
N LEU A 720 29.55 -14.84 -24.39
CA LEU A 720 29.28 -13.99 -23.23
C LEU A 720 28.25 -14.60 -22.27
N VAL A 721 27.35 -15.46 -22.75
CA VAL A 721 26.46 -16.25 -21.90
C VAL A 721 27.24 -17.35 -21.18
N GLN A 722 28.16 -18.01 -21.88
CA GLN A 722 28.99 -19.09 -21.34
C GLN A 722 30.15 -18.60 -20.46
N VAL A 723 30.56 -17.33 -20.57
CA VAL A 723 31.57 -16.74 -19.68
C VAL A 723 31.05 -16.74 -18.24
N PHE A 724 31.70 -17.54 -17.40
CA PHE A 724 31.50 -17.52 -15.96
C PHE A 724 32.50 -16.56 -15.34
N PHE A 725 32.02 -15.45 -14.80
CA PHE A 725 32.85 -14.37 -14.22
C PHE A 725 33.64 -14.77 -12.95
N LYS A 726 33.73 -16.06 -12.64
CA LYS A 726 34.54 -16.62 -11.55
C LYS A 726 35.43 -17.75 -12.09
N PRO A 727 36.74 -17.53 -12.25
CA PRO A 727 37.68 -18.59 -12.54
C PRO A 727 37.63 -19.68 -11.45
N GLY A 728 37.55 -20.96 -11.84
CA GLY A 728 37.61 -22.09 -10.90
C GLY A 728 36.33 -22.40 -10.09
N ALA A 729 35.23 -21.66 -10.28
CA ALA A 729 33.97 -21.98 -9.63
C ALA A 729 33.31 -23.20 -10.29
N LYS A 730 33.24 -24.35 -9.59
CA LYS A 730 32.35 -25.45 -9.97
C LYS A 730 30.91 -24.96 -9.87
N ILE A 731 30.31 -24.55 -10.99
CA ILE A 731 28.91 -24.18 -11.02
C ILE A 731 28.09 -25.47 -10.95
N ALA A 732 27.34 -25.63 -9.87
CA ALA A 732 26.53 -26.84 -9.63
C ALA A 732 25.51 -27.12 -10.74
N ASN A 733 25.09 -26.09 -11.49
CA ASN A 733 24.20 -26.24 -12.65
C ASN A 733 24.43 -25.13 -13.71
N PRO A 734 25.29 -25.36 -14.72
CA PRO A 734 25.62 -24.39 -15.77
C PRO A 734 24.41 -24.01 -16.63
N LEU A 735 23.52 -24.96 -16.94
CA LEU A 735 22.33 -24.73 -17.77
C LEU A 735 21.38 -23.72 -17.13
N ARG A 736 21.03 -23.88 -15.83
CA ARG A 736 20.20 -22.91 -15.11
C ARG A 736 20.85 -21.52 -15.03
N SER A 737 22.17 -21.47 -14.95
CA SER A 737 22.91 -20.20 -14.96
C SER A 737 22.78 -19.48 -16.30
N SER A 738 23.01 -20.17 -17.41
CA SER A 738 22.86 -19.61 -18.76
C SER A 738 21.41 -19.22 -19.05
N PHE A 739 20.44 -20.07 -18.69
CA PHE A 739 19.01 -19.77 -18.79
C PHE A 739 18.65 -18.44 -18.11
N ARG A 740 19.12 -18.21 -16.87
CA ARG A 740 18.88 -16.94 -16.15
C ARG A 740 19.49 -15.73 -16.87
N LYS A 741 20.68 -15.87 -17.46
CA LYS A 741 21.34 -14.78 -18.20
C LYS A 741 20.57 -14.42 -19.47
N ILE A 742 20.15 -15.42 -20.23
CA ILE A 742 19.36 -15.26 -21.46
C ILE A 742 17.97 -14.71 -21.11
N TYR A 743 17.30 -15.27 -20.10
CA TYR A 743 16.00 -14.80 -19.61
C TYR A 743 16.02 -13.31 -19.24
N ARG A 744 17.10 -12.79 -18.64
CA ARG A 744 17.15 -11.34 -18.33
C ARG A 744 17.05 -10.46 -19.57
N VAL A 745 17.54 -10.93 -20.72
CA VAL A 745 17.43 -10.25 -22.01
C VAL A 745 16.09 -10.59 -22.67
N LYS A 746 15.66 -11.86 -22.69
CA LYS A 746 14.43 -12.29 -23.36
C LYS A 746 13.13 -12.07 -22.57
N ARG A 747 13.20 -11.63 -21.30
CA ARG A 747 11.99 -11.35 -20.49
C ARG A 747 11.12 -10.29 -21.17
N GLY A 748 9.83 -10.48 -21.03
CA GLY A 748 8.79 -9.68 -21.70
C GLY A 748 8.42 -10.17 -23.10
N ILE A 749 9.21 -11.06 -23.71
CA ILE A 749 8.82 -11.76 -24.95
C ILE A 749 8.11 -13.06 -24.57
N GLY A 750 6.99 -13.34 -25.25
CA GLY A 750 6.21 -14.56 -25.08
C GLY A 750 6.84 -15.75 -25.83
N ASP A 751 6.93 -15.63 -27.15
CA ASP A 751 7.60 -16.61 -28.00
C ASP A 751 9.09 -16.26 -28.18
N THR A 752 9.97 -16.98 -27.46
CA THR A 752 11.40 -16.68 -27.48
C THR A 752 12.17 -17.29 -28.65
N SER A 753 11.47 -17.92 -29.60
CA SER A 753 12.02 -18.20 -30.92
C SER A 753 12.19 -16.93 -31.78
N GLN A 754 11.58 -15.82 -31.36
CA GLN A 754 11.70 -14.53 -32.04
C GLN A 754 12.91 -13.72 -31.54
N PRO A 755 13.52 -12.89 -32.43
CA PRO A 755 14.52 -11.91 -32.02
C PRO A 755 13.89 -10.81 -31.14
N GLY A 756 14.74 -10.01 -30.51
CA GLY A 756 14.34 -8.91 -29.62
C GLY A 756 14.62 -9.19 -28.14
N GLY A 757 14.28 -8.22 -27.28
CA GLY A 757 14.36 -8.38 -25.84
C GLY A 757 14.30 -7.09 -25.03
N CYS A 758 14.42 -7.25 -23.72
CA CYS A 758 14.50 -6.18 -22.74
C CYS A 758 15.91 -5.55 -22.70
N THR A 759 16.01 -4.30 -23.12
CA THR A 759 17.22 -3.48 -23.13
C THR A 759 17.57 -2.84 -21.80
N ARG A 760 16.82 -3.14 -20.72
CA ARG A 760 17.05 -2.59 -19.38
C ARG A 760 18.47 -2.85 -18.84
N ASP A 761 19.15 -3.88 -19.30
CA ASP A 761 20.55 -4.15 -18.92
C ASP A 761 21.57 -3.21 -19.58
N LEU A 762 21.20 -2.48 -20.64
CA LEU A 762 22.07 -1.50 -21.29
C LEU A 762 22.29 -0.26 -20.41
N VAL A 763 21.30 0.08 -19.55
CA VAL A 763 21.30 1.31 -18.74
C VAL A 763 22.56 1.48 -17.89
N TYR A 764 23.15 0.39 -17.40
CA TYR A 764 24.33 0.44 -16.53
C TYR A 764 25.54 1.03 -17.25
N PHE A 765 25.88 0.50 -18.42
CA PHE A 765 27.06 0.97 -19.17
C PHE A 765 26.78 2.29 -19.90
N THR A 766 25.61 2.43 -20.52
CA THR A 766 25.23 3.70 -21.17
C THR A 766 25.13 4.83 -20.16
N GLY A 767 24.59 4.56 -18.97
CA GLY A 767 24.46 5.52 -17.90
C GLY A 767 25.83 5.93 -17.35
N LEU A 768 26.75 4.96 -17.17
CA LEU A 768 28.13 5.25 -16.77
C LEU A 768 28.79 6.21 -17.77
N GLN A 769 28.67 5.93 -19.08
CA GLN A 769 29.23 6.79 -20.12
C GLN A 769 28.62 8.20 -20.08
N LYS A 770 27.30 8.31 -19.88
CA LYS A 770 26.62 9.61 -19.74
C LYS A 770 27.07 10.39 -18.51
N VAL A 771 27.21 9.75 -17.35
CA VAL A 771 27.70 10.40 -16.13
C VAL A 771 29.14 10.87 -16.30
N GLN A 772 30.02 10.03 -16.84
CA GLN A 772 31.40 10.41 -17.14
C GLN A 772 31.48 11.58 -18.12
N TYR A 773 30.65 11.57 -19.16
CA TYR A 773 30.57 12.67 -20.11
C TYR A 773 30.09 13.96 -19.44
N PHE A 774 29.02 13.91 -18.65
CA PHE A 774 28.48 15.05 -17.91
C PHE A 774 29.55 15.69 -17.01
N LEU A 775 30.26 14.90 -16.21
CA LEU A 775 31.30 15.40 -15.32
C LEU A 775 32.51 15.96 -16.08
N LYS A 776 32.93 15.29 -17.17
CA LYS A 776 34.06 15.76 -18.00
C LYS A 776 33.79 17.14 -18.63
N HIS A 777 32.52 17.48 -18.88
CA HIS A 777 32.13 18.76 -19.48
C HIS A 777 31.65 19.79 -18.44
N GLY A 778 32.14 19.69 -17.20
CA GLY A 778 31.88 20.67 -16.14
C GLY A 778 30.53 20.53 -15.44
N GLY A 779 29.83 19.41 -15.62
CA GLY A 779 28.59 19.12 -14.91
C GLY A 779 28.83 18.96 -13.41
N ASP A 780 27.99 19.63 -12.60
CA ASP A 780 28.04 19.54 -11.15
C ASP A 780 27.32 18.26 -10.65
N ILE A 781 28.09 17.35 -10.06
CA ILE A 781 27.58 16.09 -9.51
C ILE A 781 26.54 16.30 -8.40
N GLN A 782 26.62 17.42 -7.65
CA GLN A 782 25.69 17.70 -6.56
C GLN A 782 24.27 17.92 -7.07
N GLN A 783 24.10 18.44 -8.30
CA GLN A 783 22.79 18.58 -8.92
C GLN A 783 22.09 17.22 -9.11
N LEU A 784 22.86 16.16 -9.41
CA LEU A 784 22.30 14.81 -9.52
C LEU A 784 21.81 14.29 -8.17
N TYR A 785 22.32 14.81 -7.04
CA TYR A 785 21.90 14.42 -5.71
C TYR A 785 20.68 15.17 -5.18
N LYS A 786 20.15 16.21 -5.84
CA LYS A 786 18.91 16.89 -5.40
C LYS A 786 17.69 15.95 -5.31
N GLY A 787 17.74 14.78 -5.94
CA GLY A 787 16.77 13.70 -5.87
C GLY A 787 17.07 12.64 -6.93
N LYS A 788 16.05 11.88 -7.34
CA LYS A 788 16.13 10.99 -8.50
C LYS A 788 15.90 11.76 -9.79
N ILE A 789 16.99 12.26 -10.36
CA ILE A 789 17.01 13.21 -11.46
C ILE A 789 17.80 12.61 -12.63
N SER A 790 17.28 12.77 -13.84
CA SER A 790 18.01 12.53 -15.08
C SER A 790 18.96 13.67 -15.39
N ILE A 791 20.11 13.38 -16.00
CA ILE A 791 21.07 14.40 -16.47
C ILE A 791 20.35 15.41 -17.37
N GLU A 792 19.42 14.95 -18.20
CA GLU A 792 18.64 15.76 -19.13
C GLU A 792 17.70 16.74 -18.42
N SER A 793 17.24 16.44 -17.20
CA SER A 793 16.41 17.36 -16.40
C SER A 793 17.21 18.37 -15.57
N VAL A 794 18.55 18.24 -15.48
CA VAL A 794 19.40 19.13 -14.67
C VAL A 794 19.24 20.61 -15.07
N PRO A 795 19.24 21.01 -16.36
CA PRO A 795 19.10 22.41 -16.75
C PRO A 795 17.77 23.03 -16.29
N LEU A 796 16.68 22.26 -16.30
CA LEU A 796 15.37 22.70 -15.81
C LEU A 796 15.37 22.82 -14.28
N ILE A 797 15.87 21.79 -13.60
CA ILE A 797 15.89 21.71 -12.13
C ILE A 797 16.79 22.77 -11.51
N ALA A 798 17.91 23.12 -12.16
CA ALA A 798 18.82 24.15 -11.68
C ALA A 798 18.16 25.54 -11.59
N GLN A 799 17.11 25.78 -12.39
CA GLN A 799 16.37 27.06 -12.44
C GLN A 799 15.16 27.11 -11.48
N MET A 800 14.92 26.04 -10.70
CA MET A 800 13.78 25.96 -9.79
C MET A 800 14.18 26.36 -8.36
N ASP A 801 14.02 27.63 -8.01
CA ASP A 801 14.40 28.21 -6.70
C ASP A 801 13.72 27.55 -5.49
N GLU A 802 12.57 26.89 -5.68
CA GLU A 802 11.86 26.20 -4.60
C GLU A 802 12.47 24.85 -4.21
N LEU A 803 13.38 24.31 -5.03
CA LEU A 803 14.08 23.06 -4.74
C LEU A 803 15.24 23.33 -3.80
N LYS A 804 15.40 22.45 -2.82
CA LYS A 804 16.47 22.55 -1.83
C LYS A 804 17.74 21.91 -2.35
N ASP A 805 18.88 22.37 -1.84
CA ASP A 805 20.15 21.67 -2.02
C ASP A 805 20.11 20.26 -1.40
N PRO A 806 20.90 19.32 -1.93
CA PRO A 806 20.95 17.96 -1.40
C PRO A 806 21.42 17.97 0.07
N LEU A 807 20.72 17.23 0.93
CA LEU A 807 21.11 17.06 2.33
C LEU A 807 22.29 16.09 2.47
N TYR A 808 22.36 15.12 1.58
CA TYR A 808 23.36 14.05 1.61
C TYR A 808 24.09 13.96 0.28
N ILE A 809 25.41 13.92 0.34
CA ILE A 809 26.29 13.72 -0.82
C ILE A 809 27.29 12.62 -0.41
N PRO A 810 27.68 11.70 -1.33
CA PRO A 810 28.70 10.71 -1.03
C PRO A 810 29.96 11.36 -0.47
N SER A 811 30.60 10.73 0.52
CA SER A 811 31.77 11.30 1.19
C SER A 811 33.01 11.39 0.29
N ILE A 812 32.94 10.82 -0.90
CA ILE A 812 33.98 10.93 -1.94
C ILE A 812 33.88 12.25 -2.72
N PHE A 813 32.77 12.98 -2.59
CA PHE A 813 32.52 14.27 -3.25
C PHE A 813 32.20 15.40 -2.26
N ALA A 814 32.04 15.08 -0.98
CA ALA A 814 31.93 16.04 0.12
C ALA A 814 33.33 16.35 0.65
#